data_AF-A0A1W1HAH0-F1
#
_entry.id   AF-A0A1W1HAH0-F1
#
_cell.length_a   1.000
_cell.length_b   1.000
_cell.length_c   1.000
_cell.angle_alpha   90.00
_cell.angle_beta   90.00
_cell.angle_gamma   90.00
#
_symmetry.space_group_name_H-M   'P 1'
#
loop_
_entity.id
_entity.type
_entity.pdbx_description
1 polymer ?
#
loop_
_entity_poly.entity_id
_entity_poly.type
_entity_poly.pdbx_seq_one_letter_code
_entity_poly.pdbx_strand_id
1 'polypeptide(L)'
;MNETMFYTKTNLGNPLKSLSLLFVITVAFLLIAIQSTTLSYAKQYQSTGVFPVVTQQWFLGLPSSVAVDNDGNVYVLNYSSDNVYKYSPEGQFIKGWGKRGTNNGEFSGPSSIAISPDGFVYVSDTFNNRIQIFSLDGIFVESVGKKGSNPGDFNLPCQIAFDSDGHYFVADKGNNRVQKFSRQNEFIEVFSNTGGKPHHFEGPNGIAIDSNDNLYIADNDNTTIRVFTSGGILINWWIVSSFYDDRYYHFEDIHIDQNDYLYMPYMYGKEFSYWSGILKFSNDGNLLERWGGNIGNQDGRFSFSFPAGMTDDGNYYYYNYGAVTSGKNGELIVADTYNNRLQMFSQDGDFIMSWSSGGTDNDHLHFPFGITIDKSDNVYVVDCGNDRVQVFSPQMEYRFTIEETGSQNGKFSAPHGIAVDSSGNIYVADTYNHRIEVFSSNGTFIRAFGSLGSGRGQMDQPFGIAINSKDEILVADSGNNRIQKFSKKGEFISLFGDSIYSGQKLNYPVDIEIDRNDNIYLLDTFNNRVVKFSSDGEFLFSFGKYGNVNGGDGDGEFNSPQGIAIDSKGNIAVADTGNNRIQIFTSDGTCVESFGELGFNLNQLSSPDNIAFDSNDNLYVAENDNNRIQIFSKPSDETSNTIKKAIIVAGGGGYEGNVLWEATQLCTNYAYRVLTFQGYTRDEIHYLSSDTTLDLDGNGLYDDVDIDATKENLSLAITDWASDADELLVYITDHGGDSSFRMSQTEILSAEDLDSWLDSIQTNKTEQVIVVYDACQSGSFLDKLTPPQGKKRVVIASSSEGQQAYFTSHGSLSFSYIFWGFVMNGMNLFDAFLGTKNSIEYTYQSQNPVIDDNGNGTGNEDNEGELAKNINLGRGIISAGDMPNIGSVSSMQILNGEKSASIVAENIIDADGIVRVWAVITPPDFKTVDPDEPVLSLPSIDLQKDGEVYKGTYGDFSVTGTYEIAVFAMDTCGIISFPQNTSVVQRQGAATDTPPAAPVLSTMMDNTSVTISWSISNSATGYELFYAPYPGAETIGSIDMGNVSTISFDLIKGLGFYVAVRAYNGAGSSELSNISVIIM
;
A
#
# COMPACT_ATOMS: atom_id res chain seq x y z
N MET A 1 -57.03 -7.02 22.03
CA MET A 1 -58.44 -6.96 22.48
C MET A 1 -58.62 -7.94 23.63
N ASN A 2 -59.38 -7.51 24.65
CA ASN A 2 -59.81 -8.17 25.89
C ASN A 2 -58.91 -8.08 27.13
N GLU A 3 -59.24 -7.08 27.95
CA GLU A 3 -58.99 -6.98 29.40
C GLU A 3 -59.84 -7.99 30.19
N THR A 4 -59.41 -8.39 31.39
CA THR A 4 -60.33 -8.53 32.53
C THR A 4 -59.62 -8.38 33.89
N MET A 5 -60.22 -7.54 34.74
CA MET A 5 -59.84 -7.12 36.09
C MET A 5 -59.96 -8.20 37.18
N PHE A 6 -59.23 -8.03 38.29
CA PHE A 6 -59.79 -8.21 39.66
C PHE A 6 -59.19 -7.22 40.68
N TYR A 7 -60.09 -6.58 41.44
CA TYR A 7 -59.88 -5.66 42.57
C TYR A 7 -59.63 -6.43 43.89
N THR A 8 -58.85 -5.89 44.84
CA THR A 8 -59.36 -5.35 46.14
C THR A 8 -58.30 -4.89 47.17
N LYS A 9 -58.52 -3.65 47.66
CA LYS A 9 -58.41 -3.11 49.05
C LYS A 9 -57.07 -2.98 49.82
N THR A 10 -56.58 -1.73 49.83
CA THR A 10 -56.31 -0.83 50.98
C THR A 10 -55.43 -1.29 52.16
N ASN A 11 -54.29 -0.59 52.36
CA ASN A 11 -54.09 0.20 53.58
C ASN A 11 -53.00 1.29 53.41
N LEU A 12 -53.36 2.52 53.77
CA LEU A 12 -52.51 3.72 53.83
C LEU A 12 -51.72 3.72 55.15
N GLY A 13 -50.41 4.00 55.06
CA GLY A 13 -49.57 4.26 56.23
C GLY A 13 -48.17 4.79 55.87
N ASN A 14 -48.02 6.11 55.92
CA ASN A 14 -46.80 6.95 55.92
C ASN A 14 -46.04 7.26 54.60
N PRO A 15 -46.07 8.54 54.11
CA PRO A 15 -45.43 8.98 52.87
C PRO A 15 -44.08 9.68 53.08
N LEU A 16 -43.16 9.12 53.88
CA LEU A 16 -41.86 9.76 54.19
C LEU A 16 -40.64 8.84 54.07
N LYS A 17 -40.79 7.62 53.51
CA LYS A 17 -39.66 6.74 53.15
C LYS A 17 -39.62 6.34 51.66
N SER A 18 -40.60 6.76 50.86
CA SER A 18 -40.66 6.43 49.42
C SER A 18 -40.12 7.52 48.50
N LEU A 19 -39.93 8.76 48.97
CA LEU A 19 -39.34 9.83 48.15
C LEU A 19 -37.82 9.72 47.98
N SER A 20 -37.10 9.06 48.89
CA SER A 20 -35.67 8.79 48.71
C SER A 20 -35.40 7.55 47.85
N LEU A 21 -36.31 6.56 47.84
CA LEU A 21 -36.13 5.35 47.06
C LEU A 21 -36.59 5.52 45.61
N LEU A 22 -37.65 6.30 45.34
CA LEU A 22 -38.07 6.58 43.98
C LEU A 22 -37.07 7.51 43.28
N PHE A 23 -36.52 8.53 43.96
CA PHE A 23 -35.47 9.39 43.38
C PHE A 23 -34.16 8.61 43.14
N VAL A 24 -33.76 7.71 44.04
CA VAL A 24 -32.57 6.85 43.84
C VAL A 24 -32.82 5.81 42.74
N ILE A 25 -34.03 5.27 42.60
CA ILE A 25 -34.36 4.32 41.52
C ILE A 25 -34.49 5.06 40.18
N THR A 26 -35.09 6.26 40.12
CA THR A 26 -35.19 7.02 38.86
C THR A 26 -33.82 7.58 38.44
N VAL A 27 -32.96 8.01 39.37
CA VAL A 27 -31.58 8.42 39.09
C VAL A 27 -30.70 7.21 38.75
N ALA A 28 -30.91 6.03 39.36
CA ALA A 28 -30.22 4.80 38.96
C ALA A 28 -30.69 4.29 37.60
N PHE A 29 -31.97 4.38 37.25
CA PHE A 29 -32.45 4.04 35.91
C PHE A 29 -32.07 5.10 34.87
N LEU A 30 -31.91 6.38 35.25
CA LEU A 30 -31.35 7.40 34.35
C LEU A 30 -29.83 7.22 34.18
N LEU A 31 -29.09 6.84 35.23
CA LEU A 31 -27.66 6.52 35.14
C LEU A 31 -27.39 5.22 34.37
N ILE A 32 -28.26 4.21 34.52
CA ILE A 32 -28.19 2.95 33.76
C ILE A 32 -28.65 3.18 32.30
N ALA A 33 -29.63 4.06 32.05
CA ALA A 33 -30.05 4.41 30.69
C ALA A 33 -29.11 5.39 29.97
N ILE A 34 -28.37 6.23 30.70
CA ILE A 34 -27.31 7.10 30.14
C ILE A 34 -26.00 6.30 29.93
N GLN A 35 -25.78 5.19 30.66
CA GLN A 35 -24.66 4.26 30.37
C GLN A 35 -24.96 3.28 29.23
N SER A 36 -26.21 3.12 28.78
CA SER A 36 -26.59 2.14 27.76
C SER A 36 -26.96 2.73 26.40
N THR A 37 -26.69 4.01 26.15
CA THR A 37 -26.78 4.60 24.81
C THR A 37 -25.50 5.37 24.55
N THR A 38 -24.73 4.88 23.57
CA THR A 38 -23.43 5.34 23.06
C THR A 38 -22.23 5.16 24.01
N LEU A 39 -21.95 3.91 24.40
CA LEU A 39 -20.58 3.43 24.25
C LEU A 39 -20.50 2.86 22.84
N SER A 40 -20.06 3.66 21.87
CA SER A 40 -19.34 3.04 20.75
C SER A 40 -18.16 2.37 21.41
N TYR A 41 -18.11 1.03 21.40
CA TYR A 41 -16.83 0.37 21.61
C TYR A 41 -15.94 0.91 20.49
N ALA A 42 -14.96 1.75 20.84
CA ALA A 42 -13.88 2.06 19.91
C ALA A 42 -13.31 0.72 19.45
N LYS A 43 -13.08 0.55 18.14
CA LYS A 43 -12.42 -0.65 17.59
C LYS A 43 -11.16 -0.89 18.41
N GLN A 44 -11.09 -2.03 19.09
CA GLN A 44 -9.95 -2.39 19.93
C GLN A 44 -8.87 -3.08 19.13
N TYR A 45 -9.17 -3.64 17.96
CA TYR A 45 -8.20 -4.18 17.04
C TYR A 45 -8.05 -3.23 15.86
N GLN A 46 -6.81 -2.83 15.59
CA GLN A 46 -6.43 -2.08 14.39
C GLN A 46 -5.32 -2.84 13.70
N SER A 47 -5.29 -2.78 12.37
CA SER A 47 -4.17 -3.30 11.59
C SER A 47 -2.91 -2.54 12.00
N THR A 48 -1.93 -3.27 12.53
CA THR A 48 -0.66 -2.74 13.04
C THR A 48 0.53 -3.07 12.16
N GLY A 49 0.30 -3.81 11.07
CA GLY A 49 1.32 -4.23 10.12
C GLY A 49 0.76 -5.17 9.06
N VAL A 50 1.45 -5.24 7.91
CA VAL A 50 1.25 -6.25 6.86
C VAL A 50 2.54 -7.03 6.74
N PHE A 51 2.46 -8.35 6.64
CA PHE A 51 3.62 -9.14 6.26
C PHE A 51 3.96 -8.94 4.78
N PRO A 52 5.25 -8.74 4.42
CA PRO A 52 5.63 -8.68 3.02
C PRO A 52 5.39 -10.05 2.38
N VAL A 53 4.51 -10.07 1.39
CA VAL A 53 4.47 -11.17 0.42
C VAL A 53 5.54 -10.90 -0.60
N VAL A 54 6.36 -11.93 -0.86
CA VAL A 54 7.41 -11.89 -1.89
C VAL A 54 6.83 -11.30 -3.16
N THR A 55 7.45 -10.22 -3.62
CA THR A 55 7.01 -9.32 -4.66
C THR A 55 6.81 -10.04 -6.00
N GLN A 56 5.56 -10.36 -6.30
CA GLN A 56 5.06 -10.41 -7.67
C GLN A 56 3.76 -9.59 -7.72
N GLN A 57 3.91 -8.27 -7.89
CA GLN A 57 2.78 -7.37 -8.12
C GLN A 57 2.29 -7.53 -9.56
N TRP A 58 1.27 -8.36 -9.75
CA TRP A 58 0.19 -8.07 -10.69
C TRP A 58 -1.13 -8.18 -9.92
N PHE A 59 -1.68 -7.04 -9.47
CA PHE A 59 -2.98 -6.96 -8.81
C PHE A 59 -4.10 -7.12 -9.84
N LEU A 60 -4.32 -8.36 -10.29
CA LEU A 60 -5.37 -8.69 -11.24
C LEU A 60 -6.28 -9.75 -10.62
N GLY A 61 -7.40 -9.31 -10.05
CA GLY A 61 -8.39 -10.21 -9.43
C GLY A 61 -8.93 -11.24 -10.43
N LEU A 62 -9.22 -10.80 -11.66
CA LEU A 62 -9.49 -11.62 -12.87
C LEU A 62 -9.43 -10.74 -14.12
N PRO A 63 -8.29 -10.64 -14.81
CA PRO A 63 -8.19 -9.84 -16.02
C PRO A 63 -8.99 -10.51 -17.15
N SER A 64 -9.99 -9.82 -17.70
CA SER A 64 -10.80 -10.32 -18.82
C SER A 64 -10.33 -9.83 -20.19
N SER A 65 -9.75 -8.63 -20.25
CA SER A 65 -9.29 -8.04 -21.51
C SER A 65 -8.18 -7.04 -21.23
N VAL A 66 -7.32 -6.82 -22.23
CA VAL A 66 -6.17 -5.91 -22.13
C VAL A 66 -6.06 -5.08 -23.41
N ALA A 67 -5.72 -3.80 -23.25
CA ALA A 67 -5.39 -2.91 -24.36
C ALA A 67 -4.15 -2.09 -24.03
N VAL A 68 -3.47 -1.57 -25.05
CA VAL A 68 -2.24 -0.77 -24.89
C VAL A 68 -2.41 0.54 -25.67
N ASP A 69 -2.05 1.67 -25.06
CA ASP A 69 -2.05 2.96 -25.76
C ASP A 69 -0.74 3.22 -26.54
N ASN A 70 -0.68 4.35 -27.25
CA ASN A 70 0.49 4.71 -28.06
C ASN A 70 1.75 5.02 -27.22
N ASP A 71 1.59 5.35 -25.95
CA ASP A 71 2.69 5.61 -25.01
C ASP A 71 3.17 4.32 -24.35
N GLY A 72 2.50 3.18 -24.63
CA GLY A 72 2.80 1.86 -24.12
C GLY A 72 2.13 1.55 -22.78
N ASN A 73 1.25 2.43 -22.26
CA ASN A 73 0.51 2.14 -21.03
C ASN A 73 -0.46 0.99 -21.28
N VAL A 74 -0.54 0.07 -20.32
CA VAL A 74 -1.35 -1.13 -20.39
C VAL A 74 -2.64 -0.92 -19.60
N TYR A 75 -3.78 -1.10 -20.25
CA TYR A 75 -5.11 -1.01 -19.66
C TYR A 75 -5.67 -2.41 -19.48
N VAL A 76 -5.87 -2.84 -18.25
CA VAL A 76 -6.38 -4.16 -17.90
C VAL A 76 -7.80 -4.02 -17.37
N LEU A 77 -8.74 -4.65 -18.06
CA LEU A 77 -10.12 -4.76 -17.63
C LEU A 77 -10.27 -5.99 -16.73
N ASN A 78 -10.85 -5.83 -15.55
CA ASN A 78 -11.10 -6.93 -14.64
C ASN A 78 -12.58 -7.28 -14.58
N TYR A 79 -12.87 -8.57 -14.70
CA TYR A 79 -14.24 -9.09 -14.70
C TYR A 79 -14.82 -9.22 -13.29
N SER A 80 -14.02 -9.67 -12.31
CA SER A 80 -14.51 -9.89 -10.93
C SER A 80 -14.76 -8.59 -10.18
N SER A 81 -13.95 -7.57 -10.44
CA SER A 81 -14.02 -6.26 -9.78
C SER A 81 -14.78 -5.20 -10.58
N ASP A 82 -15.29 -5.52 -11.77
CA ASP A 82 -16.02 -4.61 -12.65
C ASP A 82 -15.30 -3.25 -12.80
N ASN A 83 -14.00 -3.27 -13.11
CA ASN A 83 -13.16 -2.07 -13.18
C ASN A 83 -12.03 -2.17 -14.22
N VAL A 84 -11.38 -1.04 -14.50
CA VAL A 84 -10.21 -0.92 -15.38
C VAL A 84 -9.02 -0.43 -14.56
N TYR A 85 -7.87 -1.05 -14.74
CA TYR A 85 -6.59 -0.59 -14.24
C TYR A 85 -5.69 -0.14 -15.38
N LYS A 86 -5.06 1.01 -15.23
CA LYS A 86 -4.01 1.50 -16.12
C LYS A 86 -2.67 1.28 -15.46
N TYR A 87 -1.74 0.74 -16.23
CA TYR A 87 -0.36 0.51 -15.86
C TYR A 87 0.58 1.21 -16.84
N SER A 88 1.78 1.58 -16.39
CA SER A 88 2.83 2.08 -17.29
C SER A 88 3.37 0.95 -18.19
N PRO A 89 4.13 1.25 -19.27
CA PRO A 89 4.80 0.22 -20.07
C PRO A 89 5.71 -0.71 -19.24
N GLU A 90 6.20 -0.21 -18.10
CA GLU A 90 7.05 -0.91 -17.15
C GLU A 90 6.25 -1.75 -16.13
N GLY A 91 4.92 -1.77 -16.22
CA GLY A 91 4.03 -2.56 -15.36
C GLY A 91 3.64 -1.90 -14.04
N GLN A 92 3.94 -0.60 -13.86
CA GLN A 92 3.59 0.15 -12.64
C GLN A 92 2.12 0.53 -12.64
N PHE A 93 1.39 0.32 -11.53
CA PHE A 93 0.00 0.77 -11.43
C PHE A 93 -0.07 2.29 -11.46
N ILE A 94 -0.77 2.84 -12.44
CA ILE A 94 -0.98 4.29 -12.58
C ILE A 94 -2.29 4.68 -11.87
N LYS A 95 -3.39 4.00 -12.20
CA LYS A 95 -4.71 4.28 -11.62
C LYS A 95 -5.74 3.22 -11.97
N GLY A 96 -6.82 3.19 -11.19
CA GLY A 96 -8.01 2.40 -11.46
C GLY A 96 -9.26 3.23 -11.54
N TRP A 97 -10.25 2.78 -12.31
CA TRP A 97 -11.59 3.35 -12.31
C TRP A 97 -12.65 2.31 -12.67
N GLY A 98 -13.89 2.60 -12.33
CA GLY A 98 -14.99 1.66 -12.50
C GLY A 98 -15.31 0.89 -11.22
N LYS A 99 -16.58 0.51 -11.12
CA LYS A 99 -17.11 -0.36 -10.07
C LYS A 99 -18.38 -1.03 -10.59
N ARG A 100 -18.82 -2.09 -9.93
CA ARG A 100 -20.09 -2.74 -10.24
C ARG A 100 -21.27 -1.76 -10.16
N GLY A 101 -22.07 -1.68 -11.21
CA GLY A 101 -23.25 -0.82 -11.22
C GLY A 101 -23.85 -0.60 -12.61
N THR A 102 -24.72 0.41 -12.69
CA THR A 102 -25.49 0.73 -13.90
C THR A 102 -25.35 2.19 -14.34
N ASN A 103 -24.72 3.05 -13.51
CA ASN A 103 -24.53 4.46 -13.82
C ASN A 103 -23.37 4.66 -14.81
N ASN A 104 -23.19 5.88 -15.31
CA ASN A 104 -22.03 6.22 -16.15
C ASN A 104 -20.74 6.06 -15.35
N GLY A 105 -19.75 5.38 -15.92
CA GLY A 105 -18.50 5.03 -15.24
C GLY A 105 -18.58 3.82 -14.32
N GLU A 106 -19.75 3.17 -14.20
CA GLU A 106 -19.92 1.88 -13.52
C GLU A 106 -20.14 0.77 -14.56
N PHE A 107 -19.70 -0.45 -14.26
CA PHE A 107 -19.74 -1.60 -15.17
C PHE A 107 -20.56 -2.76 -14.60
N SER A 108 -21.04 -3.64 -15.47
CA SER A 108 -21.66 -4.90 -15.07
C SER A 108 -21.19 -6.01 -16.02
N GLY A 109 -20.25 -6.81 -15.53
CA GLY A 109 -19.58 -7.88 -16.28
C GLY A 109 -18.89 -7.38 -17.55
N PRO A 110 -17.98 -6.39 -17.48
CA PRO A 110 -17.34 -5.86 -18.66
C PRO A 110 -16.37 -6.90 -19.23
N SER A 111 -16.42 -7.10 -20.55
CA SER A 111 -15.74 -8.24 -21.20
C SER A 111 -14.65 -7.84 -22.20
N SER A 112 -14.60 -6.59 -22.64
CA SER A 112 -13.63 -6.13 -23.64
C SER A 112 -13.23 -4.68 -23.40
N ILE A 113 -11.95 -4.40 -23.59
CA ILE A 113 -11.37 -3.05 -23.59
C ILE A 113 -10.56 -2.85 -24.88
N ALA A 114 -10.67 -1.66 -25.49
CA ALA A 114 -9.88 -1.29 -26.66
C ALA A 114 -9.50 0.20 -26.61
N ILE A 115 -8.31 0.53 -27.11
CA ILE A 115 -7.86 1.92 -27.28
C ILE A 115 -8.12 2.36 -28.73
N SER A 116 -8.82 3.46 -28.91
CA SER A 116 -9.05 4.04 -30.23
C SER A 116 -7.77 4.72 -30.76
N PRO A 117 -7.59 4.84 -32.09
CA PRO A 117 -6.41 5.51 -32.67
C PRO A 117 -6.20 6.96 -32.22
N ASP A 118 -7.23 7.60 -31.66
CA ASP A 118 -7.20 8.96 -31.13
C ASP A 118 -7.11 9.07 -29.61
N GLY A 119 -6.86 7.96 -28.92
CA GLY A 119 -6.56 7.97 -27.49
C GLY A 119 -7.80 8.07 -26.61
N PHE A 120 -8.82 7.25 -26.88
CA PHE A 120 -9.92 7.01 -25.95
C PHE A 120 -10.03 5.53 -25.62
N VAL A 121 -10.49 5.24 -24.41
CA VAL A 121 -10.69 3.88 -23.91
C VAL A 121 -12.14 3.48 -24.11
N TYR A 122 -12.39 2.42 -24.87
CA TYR A 122 -13.71 1.86 -25.11
C TYR A 122 -13.87 0.57 -24.32
N VAL A 123 -14.92 0.48 -23.50
CA VAL A 123 -15.21 -0.68 -22.66
C VAL A 123 -16.59 -1.25 -23.02
N SER A 124 -16.64 -2.56 -23.30
CA SER A 124 -17.89 -3.29 -23.46
C SER A 124 -18.50 -3.57 -22.09
N ASP A 125 -19.57 -2.83 -21.75
CA ASP A 125 -20.34 -3.00 -20.52
C ASP A 125 -21.47 -4.00 -20.76
N THR A 126 -21.09 -5.28 -20.81
CA THR A 126 -21.84 -6.36 -21.45
C THR A 126 -23.23 -6.56 -20.86
N PHE A 127 -23.37 -6.65 -19.54
CA PHE A 127 -24.68 -6.89 -18.94
C PHE A 127 -25.56 -5.63 -18.88
N ASN A 128 -24.95 -4.44 -19.00
CA ASN A 128 -25.70 -3.19 -19.19
C ASN A 128 -26.04 -2.93 -20.67
N ASN A 129 -25.53 -3.74 -21.61
CA ASN A 129 -25.85 -3.71 -23.04
C ASN A 129 -25.50 -2.38 -23.71
N ARG A 130 -24.32 -1.86 -23.41
CA ARG A 130 -23.78 -0.60 -23.96
C ARG A 130 -22.26 -0.67 -24.08
N ILE A 131 -21.70 0.26 -24.86
CA ILE A 131 -20.26 0.55 -24.86
C ILE A 131 -20.06 1.87 -24.11
N GLN A 132 -19.10 1.93 -23.20
CA GLN A 132 -18.72 3.17 -22.50
C GLN A 132 -17.37 3.66 -22.99
N ILE A 133 -17.25 4.98 -23.15
CA ILE A 133 -16.06 5.66 -23.69
C ILE A 133 -15.46 6.54 -22.61
N PHE A 134 -14.15 6.45 -22.41
CA PHE A 134 -13.39 7.20 -21.42
C PHE A 134 -12.17 7.87 -22.04
N SER A 135 -11.67 8.94 -21.43
CA SER A 135 -10.32 9.44 -21.72
C SER A 135 -9.25 8.41 -21.33
N LEU A 136 -8.01 8.59 -21.78
CA LEU A 136 -6.86 7.78 -21.31
C LEU A 136 -6.64 7.85 -19.79
N ASP A 137 -7.21 8.85 -19.12
CA ASP A 137 -7.18 9.00 -17.66
C ASP A 137 -8.44 8.46 -16.99
N GLY A 138 -9.28 7.68 -17.67
CA GLY A 138 -10.44 7.03 -17.07
C GLY A 138 -11.61 7.96 -16.73
N ILE A 139 -11.66 9.17 -17.30
CA ILE A 139 -12.80 10.08 -17.14
C ILE A 139 -13.88 9.66 -18.13
N PHE A 140 -15.09 9.41 -17.65
CA PHE A 140 -16.24 9.06 -18.50
C PHE A 140 -16.55 10.19 -19.49
N VAL A 141 -16.65 9.84 -20.77
CA VAL A 141 -16.98 10.77 -21.86
C VAL A 141 -18.43 10.60 -22.28
N GLU A 142 -18.79 9.41 -22.76
CA GLU A 142 -20.14 9.10 -23.20
C GLU A 142 -20.39 7.57 -23.27
N SER A 143 -21.64 7.18 -23.58
CA SER A 143 -22.02 5.79 -23.77
C SER A 143 -22.82 5.60 -25.05
N VAL A 144 -22.54 4.50 -25.76
CA VAL A 144 -23.17 4.16 -27.04
C VAL A 144 -24.02 2.91 -26.89
N GLY A 145 -25.24 2.98 -27.41
CA GLY A 145 -26.18 1.87 -27.44
C GLY A 145 -26.96 1.64 -26.15
N LYS A 146 -27.92 0.71 -26.25
CA LYS A 146 -28.82 0.28 -25.18
C LYS A 146 -29.30 -1.13 -25.48
N LYS A 147 -29.95 -1.79 -24.51
CA LYS A 147 -30.55 -3.10 -24.73
C LYS A 147 -31.58 -3.08 -25.87
N GLY A 148 -31.35 -3.88 -26.91
CA GLY A 148 -32.26 -4.00 -28.05
C GLY A 148 -31.66 -4.72 -29.26
N SER A 149 -32.42 -4.79 -30.34
CA SER A 149 -32.03 -5.46 -31.59
C SER A 149 -32.07 -4.52 -32.82
N ASN A 150 -32.41 -3.25 -32.64
CA ASN A 150 -32.35 -2.27 -33.73
C ASN A 150 -30.88 -1.97 -34.10
N PRO A 151 -30.61 -1.43 -35.29
CA PRO A 151 -29.28 -0.89 -35.60
C PRO A 151 -28.84 0.14 -34.56
N GLY A 152 -27.66 -0.07 -33.97
CA GLY A 152 -27.11 0.77 -32.88
C GLY A 152 -27.51 0.36 -31.46
N ASP A 153 -28.48 -0.55 -31.29
CA ASP A 153 -28.78 -1.20 -30.00
C ASP A 153 -27.92 -2.47 -29.83
N PHE A 154 -27.71 -2.93 -28.59
CA PHE A 154 -26.91 -4.12 -28.26
C PHE A 154 -27.67 -5.13 -27.39
N ASN A 155 -27.24 -6.39 -27.42
CA ASN A 155 -27.62 -7.45 -26.50
C ASN A 155 -26.38 -8.30 -26.20
N LEU A 156 -25.82 -8.14 -24.99
CA LEU A 156 -24.54 -8.75 -24.58
C LEU A 156 -23.37 -8.42 -25.54
N PRO A 157 -23.01 -7.14 -25.73
CA PRO A 157 -21.83 -6.77 -26.51
C PRO A 157 -20.56 -7.30 -25.83
N CYS A 158 -19.65 -7.92 -26.58
CA CYS A 158 -18.55 -8.68 -25.97
C CYS A 158 -17.12 -8.40 -26.48
N GLN A 159 -16.93 -7.83 -27.67
CA GLN A 159 -15.58 -7.50 -28.18
C GLN A 159 -15.60 -6.28 -29.09
N ILE A 160 -14.54 -5.46 -29.03
CA ILE A 160 -14.36 -4.21 -29.77
C ILE A 160 -13.04 -4.25 -30.57
N ALA A 161 -13.06 -3.80 -31.83
CA ALA A 161 -11.85 -3.61 -32.64
C ALA A 161 -11.98 -2.39 -33.56
N PHE A 162 -10.85 -1.74 -33.91
CA PHE A 162 -10.79 -0.54 -34.74
C PHE A 162 -10.16 -0.80 -36.12
N ASP A 163 -10.72 -0.21 -37.18
CA ASP A 163 -10.06 -0.11 -38.49
C ASP A 163 -9.14 1.12 -38.56
N SER A 164 -8.30 1.18 -39.61
CA SER A 164 -7.30 2.25 -39.80
C SER A 164 -7.93 3.64 -39.98
N ASP A 165 -9.19 3.72 -40.40
CA ASP A 165 -9.98 4.95 -40.51
C ASP A 165 -10.60 5.39 -39.16
N GLY A 166 -10.46 4.56 -38.11
CA GLY A 166 -10.99 4.82 -36.77
C GLY A 166 -12.46 4.45 -36.60
N HIS A 167 -13.06 3.67 -37.51
CA HIS A 167 -14.34 3.03 -37.25
C HIS A 167 -14.14 1.88 -36.27
N TYR A 168 -15.14 1.62 -35.44
CA TYR A 168 -15.09 0.49 -34.53
C TYR A 168 -16.19 -0.52 -34.81
N PHE A 169 -15.86 -1.77 -34.56
CA PHE A 169 -16.72 -2.92 -34.72
C PHE A 169 -17.03 -3.49 -33.36
N VAL A 170 -18.28 -3.91 -33.14
CA VAL A 170 -18.72 -4.51 -31.89
C VAL A 170 -19.37 -5.86 -32.17
N ALA A 171 -18.87 -6.91 -31.53
CA ALA A 171 -19.53 -8.21 -31.50
C ALA A 171 -20.75 -8.15 -30.59
N ASP A 172 -21.94 -8.23 -31.18
CA ASP A 172 -23.24 -8.15 -30.50
C ASP A 172 -23.78 -9.58 -30.32
N LYS A 173 -23.13 -10.31 -29.41
CA LYS A 173 -23.23 -11.78 -29.26
C LYS A 173 -24.67 -12.24 -29.11
N GLY A 174 -25.44 -11.61 -28.23
CA GLY A 174 -26.84 -11.96 -27.97
C GLY A 174 -27.79 -11.70 -29.15
N ASN A 175 -27.38 -10.90 -30.13
CA ASN A 175 -28.11 -10.67 -31.38
C ASN A 175 -27.52 -11.42 -32.59
N ASN A 176 -26.45 -12.22 -32.40
CA ASN A 176 -25.78 -12.99 -33.46
C ASN A 176 -25.38 -12.12 -34.66
N ARG A 177 -24.74 -10.98 -34.39
CA ARG A 177 -24.28 -10.03 -35.43
C ARG A 177 -23.04 -9.29 -34.99
N VAL A 178 -22.39 -8.63 -35.95
CA VAL A 178 -21.36 -7.61 -35.68
C VAL A 178 -21.85 -6.28 -36.23
N GLN A 179 -21.61 -5.18 -35.53
CA GLN A 179 -22.04 -3.84 -35.94
C GLN A 179 -20.84 -2.91 -36.10
N LYS A 180 -20.81 -2.11 -37.17
CA LYS A 180 -19.81 -1.08 -37.45
C LYS A 180 -20.35 0.30 -37.10
N PHE A 181 -19.53 1.11 -36.45
CA PHE A 181 -19.83 2.47 -36.04
C PHE A 181 -18.76 3.44 -36.55
N SER A 182 -19.16 4.70 -36.76
CA SER A 182 -18.24 5.79 -37.07
C SER A 182 -17.45 6.21 -35.85
N ARG A 183 -16.37 6.93 -36.08
CA ARG A 183 -15.60 7.60 -35.03
C ARG A 183 -16.42 8.61 -34.22
N GLN A 184 -17.55 9.08 -34.76
CA GLN A 184 -18.51 9.95 -34.07
C GLN A 184 -19.63 9.14 -33.40
N ASN A 185 -19.43 7.83 -33.18
CA ASN A 185 -20.37 6.90 -32.55
C ASN A 185 -21.69 6.73 -33.32
N GLU A 186 -21.71 7.06 -34.61
CA GLU A 186 -22.89 6.86 -35.46
C GLU A 186 -22.91 5.43 -36.01
N PHE A 187 -24.06 4.76 -35.92
CA PHE A 187 -24.23 3.45 -36.54
C PHE A 187 -24.04 3.52 -38.07
N ILE A 188 -23.22 2.63 -38.64
CA ILE A 188 -22.94 2.56 -40.08
C ILE A 188 -23.60 1.33 -40.70
N GLU A 189 -23.21 0.13 -40.24
CA GLU A 189 -23.56 -1.12 -40.92
C GLU A 189 -23.69 -2.30 -39.95
N VAL A 190 -24.57 -3.25 -40.29
CA VAL A 190 -24.72 -4.53 -39.59
C VAL A 190 -24.20 -5.65 -40.48
N PHE A 191 -23.32 -6.46 -39.93
CA PHE A 191 -22.86 -7.73 -40.49
C PHE A 191 -23.76 -8.82 -39.91
N SER A 192 -24.75 -9.31 -40.68
CA SER A 192 -25.77 -10.25 -40.19
C SER A 192 -26.34 -11.23 -41.24
N ASN A 193 -27.16 -12.16 -40.73
CA ASN A 193 -27.87 -13.30 -41.33
C ASN A 193 -28.75 -13.08 -42.58
N THR A 194 -28.53 -12.06 -43.43
CA THR A 194 -29.38 -11.86 -44.62
C THR A 194 -28.97 -12.72 -45.83
N GLY A 195 -27.83 -13.43 -45.75
CA GLY A 195 -27.41 -14.44 -46.73
C GLY A 195 -27.45 -15.86 -46.13
N GLY A 196 -27.72 -16.88 -46.96
CA GLY A 196 -27.51 -18.28 -46.56
C GLY A 196 -26.05 -18.55 -46.14
N LYS A 197 -25.75 -19.75 -45.62
CA LYS A 197 -24.36 -20.15 -45.28
C LYS A 197 -23.44 -19.77 -46.45
N PRO A 198 -22.44 -18.88 -46.25
CA PRO A 198 -21.64 -18.70 -45.02
C PRO A 198 -21.92 -17.42 -44.20
N HIS A 199 -22.93 -16.61 -44.51
CA HIS A 199 -23.17 -15.31 -43.85
C HIS A 199 -23.94 -15.38 -42.51
N HIS A 200 -24.13 -16.58 -41.97
CA HIS A 200 -24.88 -16.80 -40.73
C HIS A 200 -23.93 -16.85 -39.52
N PHE A 201 -24.12 -15.98 -38.51
CA PHE A 201 -23.38 -16.03 -37.25
C PHE A 201 -24.21 -16.69 -36.13
N GLU A 202 -23.53 -17.37 -35.22
CA GLU A 202 -24.10 -18.01 -34.03
C GLU A 202 -23.05 -17.90 -32.90
N GLY A 203 -23.23 -16.91 -32.02
CA GLY A 203 -22.28 -16.59 -30.97
C GLY A 203 -20.96 -15.98 -31.45
N PRO A 204 -20.95 -14.85 -32.21
CA PRO A 204 -19.71 -14.14 -32.51
C PRO A 204 -19.09 -13.64 -31.20
N ASN A 205 -17.83 -14.02 -30.92
CA ASN A 205 -17.18 -13.74 -29.64
C ASN A 205 -15.95 -12.85 -29.83
N GLY A 206 -14.94 -13.32 -30.55
CA GLY A 206 -13.72 -12.55 -30.85
C GLY A 206 -13.80 -11.82 -32.19
N ILE A 207 -13.27 -10.59 -32.26
CA ILE A 207 -13.06 -9.84 -33.49
C ILE A 207 -11.64 -9.25 -33.53
N ALA A 208 -11.00 -9.27 -34.71
CA ALA A 208 -9.70 -8.64 -34.94
C ALA A 208 -9.64 -8.07 -36.37
N ILE A 209 -8.76 -7.11 -36.59
CA ILE A 209 -8.59 -6.46 -37.90
C ILE A 209 -7.13 -6.58 -38.33
N ASP A 210 -6.89 -6.95 -39.59
CA ASP A 210 -5.55 -7.06 -40.16
C ASP A 210 -5.05 -5.72 -40.75
N SER A 211 -3.79 -5.70 -41.18
CA SER A 211 -3.16 -4.50 -41.75
C SER A 211 -3.82 -3.94 -43.02
N ASN A 212 -4.75 -4.69 -43.64
CA ASN A 212 -5.50 -4.29 -44.83
C ASN A 212 -6.98 -3.95 -44.50
N ASP A 213 -7.31 -3.74 -43.23
CA ASP A 213 -8.65 -3.52 -42.71
C ASP A 213 -9.64 -4.66 -42.99
N ASN A 214 -9.16 -5.90 -43.09
CA ASN A 214 -10.04 -7.06 -43.12
C ASN A 214 -10.41 -7.47 -41.69
N LEU A 215 -11.71 -7.66 -41.46
CA LEU A 215 -12.31 -8.04 -40.18
C LEU A 215 -12.40 -9.56 -40.07
N TYR A 216 -11.70 -10.11 -39.09
CA TYR A 216 -11.74 -11.53 -38.70
C TYR A 216 -12.70 -11.69 -37.53
N ILE A 217 -13.60 -12.66 -37.64
CA ILE A 217 -14.65 -12.92 -36.65
C ILE A 217 -14.60 -14.39 -36.25
N ALA A 218 -14.36 -14.65 -34.97
CA ALA A 218 -14.48 -15.97 -34.36
C ALA A 218 -15.95 -16.23 -34.01
N ASP A 219 -16.55 -17.21 -34.68
CA ASP A 219 -17.95 -17.58 -34.55
C ASP A 219 -18.03 -18.96 -33.87
N ASN A 220 -18.23 -18.91 -32.55
CA ASN A 220 -17.99 -20.04 -31.66
C ASN A 220 -18.92 -21.22 -31.93
N ASP A 221 -20.22 -20.98 -32.06
CA ASP A 221 -21.18 -22.09 -32.17
C ASP A 221 -21.14 -22.73 -33.57
N ASN A 222 -20.63 -22.01 -34.56
CA ASN A 222 -20.31 -22.56 -35.88
C ASN A 222 -18.88 -23.12 -36.00
N THR A 223 -18.02 -22.97 -34.98
CA THR A 223 -16.60 -23.39 -34.98
C THR A 223 -15.79 -22.86 -36.17
N THR A 224 -16.05 -21.61 -36.56
CA THR A 224 -15.51 -21.03 -37.81
C THR A 224 -14.88 -19.67 -37.57
N ILE A 225 -13.93 -19.35 -38.43
CA ILE A 225 -13.38 -18.01 -38.57
C ILE A 225 -13.87 -17.47 -39.91
N ARG A 226 -14.39 -16.25 -39.91
CA ARG A 226 -14.84 -15.56 -41.13
C ARG A 226 -14.09 -14.26 -41.29
N VAL A 227 -13.73 -13.95 -42.53
CA VAL A 227 -12.95 -12.77 -42.90
C VAL A 227 -13.78 -11.93 -43.85
N PHE A 228 -14.03 -10.69 -43.46
CA PHE A 228 -14.79 -9.70 -44.22
C PHE A 228 -13.88 -8.52 -44.60
N THR A 229 -14.14 -7.86 -45.72
CA THR A 229 -13.60 -6.52 -45.94
C THR A 229 -14.25 -5.53 -44.97
N SER A 230 -13.61 -4.38 -44.77
CA SER A 230 -14.14 -3.25 -43.99
C SER A 230 -15.52 -2.74 -44.43
N GLY A 231 -15.97 -3.10 -45.64
CA GLY A 231 -17.27 -2.77 -46.23
C GLY A 231 -18.24 -3.96 -46.33
N GLY A 232 -18.12 -4.97 -45.47
CA GLY A 232 -19.17 -6.01 -45.33
C GLY A 232 -19.04 -7.22 -46.25
N ILE A 233 -18.01 -7.30 -47.10
CA ILE A 233 -17.90 -8.38 -48.09
C ILE A 233 -17.12 -9.55 -47.49
N LEU A 234 -17.76 -10.72 -47.37
CA LEU A 234 -17.06 -11.96 -46.98
C LEU A 234 -16.04 -12.35 -48.07
N ILE A 235 -14.77 -12.44 -47.70
CA ILE A 235 -13.66 -12.75 -48.61
C ILE A 235 -12.99 -14.10 -48.31
N ASN A 236 -13.06 -14.59 -47.07
CA ASN A 236 -12.55 -15.91 -46.71
C ASN A 236 -13.30 -16.47 -45.48
N TRP A 237 -13.30 -17.79 -45.32
CA TRP A 237 -13.73 -18.45 -44.09
C TRP A 237 -13.22 -19.90 -44.03
N TRP A 238 -13.04 -20.41 -42.83
CA TRP A 238 -12.66 -21.81 -42.61
C TRP A 238 -13.21 -22.34 -41.30
N ILE A 239 -13.30 -23.68 -41.22
CA ILE A 239 -13.69 -24.41 -40.02
C ILE A 239 -12.44 -24.70 -39.22
N VAL A 240 -12.51 -24.49 -37.92
CA VAL A 240 -11.48 -24.92 -36.97
C VAL A 240 -11.96 -26.23 -36.36
N SER A 241 -11.66 -27.36 -37.02
CA SER A 241 -12.10 -28.69 -36.58
C SER A 241 -11.05 -29.40 -35.72
N SER A 242 -11.50 -30.24 -34.79
CA SER A 242 -10.64 -31.20 -34.10
C SER A 242 -10.30 -32.37 -35.03
N PHE A 243 -9.01 -32.74 -35.12
CA PHE A 243 -8.56 -33.93 -35.88
C PHE A 243 -9.05 -35.27 -35.29
N TYR A 244 -9.78 -35.21 -34.17
CA TYR A 244 -10.30 -36.35 -33.45
C TYR A 244 -11.81 -36.12 -33.25
N ASP A 245 -12.62 -36.77 -34.09
CA ASP A 245 -14.06 -37.08 -33.93
C ASP A 245 -14.99 -35.96 -33.41
N ASP A 246 -15.94 -35.51 -34.23
CA ASP A 246 -17.16 -34.70 -33.93
C ASP A 246 -17.17 -33.86 -32.62
N ARG A 247 -16.17 -32.99 -32.36
CA ARG A 247 -16.04 -32.22 -31.09
C ARG A 247 -15.69 -30.74 -31.31
N TYR A 248 -16.36 -29.88 -30.53
CA TYR A 248 -16.37 -28.41 -30.63
C TYR A 248 -15.21 -27.75 -29.86
N TYR A 249 -14.56 -26.74 -30.46
CA TYR A 249 -13.67 -25.80 -29.78
C TYR A 249 -14.47 -24.56 -29.34
N HIS A 250 -14.23 -24.05 -28.14
CA HIS A 250 -14.67 -22.72 -27.71
C HIS A 250 -13.51 -21.74 -27.84
N PHE A 251 -13.69 -20.66 -28.60
CA PHE A 251 -12.68 -19.60 -28.78
C PHE A 251 -13.05 -18.39 -27.91
N GLU A 252 -12.14 -17.98 -27.04
CA GLU A 252 -12.39 -16.85 -26.14
C GLU A 252 -12.09 -15.51 -26.83
N ASP A 253 -11.02 -15.46 -27.64
CA ASP A 253 -10.60 -14.25 -28.34
C ASP A 253 -9.83 -14.57 -29.64
N ILE A 254 -9.52 -13.53 -30.41
CA ILE A 254 -8.75 -13.55 -31.64
C ILE A 254 -7.85 -12.31 -31.69
N HIS A 255 -6.55 -12.49 -31.89
CA HIS A 255 -5.59 -11.39 -32.01
C HIS A 255 -4.77 -11.53 -33.29
N ILE A 256 -4.45 -10.41 -33.94
CA ILE A 256 -3.62 -10.37 -35.15
C ILE A 256 -2.36 -9.57 -34.85
N ASP A 257 -1.20 -10.17 -35.12
CA ASP A 257 0.09 -9.46 -34.97
C ASP A 257 0.42 -8.57 -36.18
N GLN A 258 1.49 -7.79 -36.06
CA GLN A 258 2.00 -6.90 -37.11
C GLN A 258 2.40 -7.59 -38.43
N ASN A 259 2.49 -8.92 -38.47
CA ASN A 259 2.77 -9.70 -39.68
C ASN A 259 1.51 -10.41 -40.22
N ASP A 260 0.33 -10.02 -39.73
CA ASP A 260 -0.97 -10.61 -40.02
C ASP A 260 -1.08 -12.11 -39.63
N TYR A 261 -0.32 -12.56 -38.63
CA TYR A 261 -0.55 -13.89 -38.04
C TYR A 261 -1.66 -13.82 -36.99
N LEU A 262 -2.50 -14.86 -36.99
CA LEU A 262 -3.64 -14.98 -36.10
C LEU A 262 -3.30 -15.80 -34.87
N TYR A 263 -3.64 -15.33 -33.68
CA TYR A 263 -3.47 -16.02 -32.41
C TYR A 263 -4.83 -16.20 -31.75
N MET A 264 -5.12 -17.42 -31.30
CA MET A 264 -6.42 -17.77 -30.76
C MET A 264 -6.31 -18.65 -29.53
N PRO A 265 -6.66 -18.13 -28.34
CA PRO A 265 -6.87 -18.96 -27.17
C PRO A 265 -8.09 -19.87 -27.38
N TYR A 266 -7.96 -21.13 -27.01
CA TYR A 266 -9.04 -22.13 -27.08
C TYR A 266 -9.10 -22.98 -25.81
N MET A 267 -10.29 -23.50 -25.53
CA MET A 267 -10.51 -24.50 -24.48
C MET A 267 -11.20 -25.76 -25.05
N TYR A 268 -10.84 -26.93 -24.53
CA TYR A 268 -11.40 -28.25 -24.90
C TYR A 268 -11.53 -29.18 -23.67
N GLY A 269 -12.56 -30.02 -23.61
CA GLY A 269 -12.69 -31.04 -22.54
C GLY A 269 -13.59 -32.25 -22.86
N LYS A 270 -13.28 -33.38 -22.20
CA LYS A 270 -14.18 -34.53 -21.92
C LYS A 270 -13.93 -34.94 -20.46
N GLU A 271 -14.99 -35.40 -19.77
CA GLU A 271 -14.98 -36.16 -18.50
C GLU A 271 -13.59 -36.26 -17.84
N PHE A 272 -13.37 -35.42 -16.83
CA PHE A 272 -12.21 -35.37 -15.93
C PHE A 272 -10.91 -34.71 -16.45
N SER A 273 -10.89 -34.04 -17.62
CA SER A 273 -9.72 -33.23 -18.03
C SER A 273 -10.07 -32.08 -18.99
N TYR A 274 -9.80 -30.83 -18.58
CA TYR A 274 -9.81 -29.64 -19.45
C TYR A 274 -8.40 -29.37 -19.98
N TRP A 275 -8.30 -29.04 -21.25
CA TRP A 275 -7.07 -28.60 -21.92
C TRP A 275 -7.29 -27.21 -22.50
N SER A 276 -6.41 -26.27 -22.16
CA SER A 276 -6.35 -24.92 -22.72
C SER A 276 -5.06 -24.74 -23.51
N GLY A 277 -5.07 -23.80 -24.46
CA GLY A 277 -3.88 -23.48 -25.25
C GLY A 277 -4.11 -22.34 -26.24
N ILE A 278 -3.09 -22.06 -27.04
CA ILE A 278 -3.13 -21.03 -28.09
C ILE A 278 -2.85 -21.69 -29.44
N LEU A 279 -3.64 -21.36 -30.45
CA LEU A 279 -3.42 -21.72 -31.86
C LEU A 279 -2.87 -20.52 -32.61
N LYS A 280 -1.91 -20.75 -33.50
CA LYS A 280 -1.39 -19.74 -34.43
C LYS A 280 -1.73 -20.11 -35.87
N PHE A 281 -2.39 -19.24 -36.61
CA PHE A 281 -2.69 -19.42 -38.04
C PHE A 281 -2.01 -18.35 -38.91
N SER A 282 -1.78 -18.66 -40.18
CA SER A 282 -1.55 -17.65 -41.21
C SER A 282 -2.87 -16.97 -41.62
N ASN A 283 -2.77 -15.78 -42.23
CA ASN A 283 -3.91 -14.99 -42.72
C ASN A 283 -4.80 -15.72 -43.75
N ASP A 284 -4.28 -16.75 -44.43
CA ASP A 284 -5.04 -17.60 -45.36
C ASP A 284 -5.69 -18.83 -44.69
N GLY A 285 -5.56 -18.98 -43.36
CA GLY A 285 -6.25 -19.97 -42.55
C GLY A 285 -5.47 -21.28 -42.30
N ASN A 286 -4.17 -21.33 -42.63
CA ASN A 286 -3.35 -22.50 -42.33
C ASN A 286 -2.87 -22.48 -40.87
N LEU A 287 -3.07 -23.57 -40.13
CA LEU A 287 -2.52 -23.72 -38.77
C LEU A 287 -0.99 -23.88 -38.84
N LEU A 288 -0.27 -23.02 -38.14
CA LEU A 288 1.20 -22.98 -38.11
C LEU A 288 1.75 -23.63 -36.84
N GLU A 289 1.23 -23.26 -35.68
CA GLU A 289 1.74 -23.67 -34.37
C GLU A 289 0.59 -23.89 -33.36
N ARG A 290 0.86 -24.74 -32.36
CA ARG A 290 -0.04 -25.02 -31.24
C ARG A 290 0.75 -25.08 -29.94
N TRP A 291 0.31 -24.32 -28.94
CA TRP A 291 0.84 -24.35 -27.58
C TRP A 291 -0.18 -25.00 -26.63
N GLY A 292 0.25 -25.92 -25.74
CA GLY A 292 -0.65 -26.62 -24.81
C GLY A 292 0.01 -27.69 -23.92
N GLY A 293 -0.46 -27.75 -22.66
CA GLY A 293 0.11 -28.39 -21.46
C GLY A 293 0.16 -27.32 -20.38
N ASN A 294 -0.52 -27.53 -19.23
CA ASN A 294 -0.80 -26.52 -18.19
C ASN A 294 0.20 -25.35 -18.21
N ILE A 295 -0.23 -24.20 -18.72
CA ILE A 295 0.61 -23.00 -18.82
C ILE A 295 0.69 -22.41 -17.40
N GLY A 296 1.51 -23.07 -16.58
CA GLY A 296 2.09 -22.56 -15.35
C GLY A 296 3.58 -22.38 -15.61
N ASN A 297 3.97 -21.11 -15.74
CA ASN A 297 5.27 -20.58 -15.37
C ASN A 297 6.53 -21.27 -15.94
N GLN A 298 6.95 -20.89 -17.17
CA GLN A 298 8.38 -20.89 -17.51
C GLN A 298 8.88 -19.60 -18.17
N ASP A 299 8.03 -18.74 -18.78
CA ASP A 299 8.52 -17.55 -19.52
C ASP A 299 7.71 -16.24 -19.33
N GLY A 300 6.88 -16.12 -18.28
CA GLY A 300 6.40 -14.81 -17.78
C GLY A 300 5.68 -13.86 -18.75
N ARG A 301 4.97 -14.34 -19.79
CA ARG A 301 4.32 -13.44 -20.78
C ARG A 301 2.79 -13.47 -20.88
N PHE A 302 2.08 -14.44 -20.28
CA PHE A 302 0.62 -14.41 -20.19
C PHE A 302 0.12 -15.23 -18.98
N SER A 303 -0.82 -14.69 -18.20
CA SER A 303 -1.56 -15.40 -17.16
C SER A 303 -3.06 -15.23 -17.35
N PHE A 304 -3.81 -16.34 -17.34
CA PHE A 304 -5.25 -16.35 -17.06
C PHE A 304 -5.44 -17.11 -15.74
N SER A 305 -5.88 -16.42 -14.69
CA SER A 305 -6.42 -17.03 -13.49
C SER A 305 -7.94 -17.11 -13.64
N PHE A 306 -8.55 -18.23 -13.22
CA PHE A 306 -9.99 -18.32 -13.00
C PHE A 306 -10.22 -18.50 -11.50
N PRO A 307 -11.28 -17.91 -10.90
CA PRO A 307 -11.76 -18.35 -9.60
C PRO A 307 -12.61 -19.60 -9.82
N ALA A 308 -12.72 -20.39 -8.76
CA ALA A 308 -13.59 -21.56 -8.71
C ALA A 308 -15.04 -21.20 -9.11
N GLY A 309 -15.52 -21.80 -10.20
CA GLY A 309 -16.92 -21.90 -10.56
C GLY A 309 -17.37 -23.37 -10.51
N MET A 310 -18.59 -23.59 -10.01
CA MET A 310 -19.33 -24.87 -9.87
C MET A 310 -18.81 -26.06 -10.69
N THR A 311 -18.62 -27.21 -10.05
CA THR A 311 -18.59 -28.50 -10.76
C THR A 311 -20.01 -29.03 -11.00
N ASP A 312 -20.21 -29.61 -12.18
CA ASP A 312 -21.49 -30.09 -12.74
C ASP A 312 -22.15 -31.28 -11.99
N ASP A 313 -21.63 -31.70 -10.83
CA ASP A 313 -22.23 -32.75 -10.00
C ASP A 313 -23.10 -32.20 -8.86
N GLY A 314 -23.14 -30.88 -8.67
CA GLY A 314 -23.87 -30.25 -7.56
C GLY A 314 -23.22 -30.51 -6.20
N ASN A 315 -21.96 -30.96 -6.15
CA ASN A 315 -21.18 -31.03 -4.93
C ASN A 315 -20.24 -29.83 -4.84
N TYR A 316 -20.32 -29.11 -3.72
CA TYR A 316 -19.43 -28.01 -3.40
C TYR A 316 -18.06 -28.54 -2.97
N TYR A 317 -17.02 -28.33 -3.77
CA TYR A 317 -15.63 -28.45 -3.32
C TYR A 317 -15.14 -27.07 -2.87
N TYR A 318 -15.23 -26.79 -1.56
CA TYR A 318 -14.48 -25.67 -0.98
C TYR A 318 -13.09 -26.19 -0.67
N TYR A 319 -12.16 -25.97 -1.60
CA TYR A 319 -10.75 -26.02 -1.25
C TYR A 319 -10.51 -24.86 -0.28
N ASN A 320 -9.93 -25.22 0.84
CA ASN A 320 -9.60 -24.36 1.96
C ASN A 320 -8.16 -23.88 1.63
N TYR A 321 -7.79 -22.62 1.80
CA TYR A 321 -6.55 -22.06 1.24
C TYR A 321 -5.72 -21.31 2.30
N GLY A 322 -4.50 -21.79 2.54
CA GLY A 322 -3.57 -21.24 3.52
C GLY A 322 -3.77 -21.81 4.93
N ALA A 323 -2.66 -22.13 5.59
CA ALA A 323 -2.64 -22.45 7.02
C ALA A 323 -1.51 -21.74 7.73
N VAL A 324 -1.73 -21.42 9.00
CA VAL A 324 -0.82 -20.62 9.81
C VAL A 324 -0.65 -21.29 11.17
N THR A 325 0.57 -21.33 11.70
CA THR A 325 0.87 -21.77 13.07
C THR A 325 1.91 -20.84 13.71
N SER A 326 1.94 -20.75 15.04
CA SER A 326 2.91 -19.95 15.79
C SER A 326 3.93 -20.81 16.52
N GLY A 327 5.19 -20.38 16.49
CA GLY A 327 6.32 -20.90 17.25
C GLY A 327 6.34 -20.41 18.69
N LYS A 328 7.19 -21.03 19.53
CA LYS A 328 7.24 -20.71 20.97
C LYS A 328 7.78 -19.33 21.31
N ASN A 329 8.58 -18.71 20.45
CA ASN A 329 9.06 -17.34 20.68
C ASN A 329 8.21 -16.32 19.92
N GLY A 330 7.01 -16.71 19.47
CA GLY A 330 6.09 -15.84 18.76
C GLY A 330 6.32 -15.78 17.25
N GLU A 331 7.24 -16.57 16.69
CA GLU A 331 7.46 -16.62 15.24
C GLU A 331 6.23 -17.19 14.53
N LEU A 332 5.76 -16.56 13.46
CA LEU A 332 4.64 -17.08 12.65
C LEU A 332 5.18 -17.91 11.49
N ILE A 333 4.54 -19.04 11.22
CA ILE A 333 4.89 -19.96 10.13
C ILE A 333 3.66 -20.17 9.26
N VAL A 334 3.81 -19.92 7.97
CA VAL A 334 2.71 -19.85 6.99
C VAL A 334 2.93 -20.84 5.87
N ALA A 335 1.90 -21.63 5.58
CA ALA A 335 1.76 -22.40 4.35
C ALA A 335 1.13 -21.53 3.27
N ASP A 336 1.95 -21.05 2.34
CA ASP A 336 1.53 -20.26 1.19
C ASP A 336 1.11 -21.22 0.07
N THR A 337 -0.13 -21.71 0.18
CA THR A 337 -0.68 -22.84 -0.57
C THR A 337 -0.51 -22.69 -2.08
N TYR A 338 -0.81 -21.51 -2.64
CA TYR A 338 -0.78 -21.30 -4.09
C TYR A 338 0.60 -20.98 -4.64
N ASN A 339 1.47 -20.37 -3.83
CA ASN A 339 2.85 -20.13 -4.21
C ASN A 339 3.77 -21.32 -3.89
N ASN A 340 3.22 -22.40 -3.33
CA ASN A 340 3.90 -23.66 -3.07
C ASN A 340 5.15 -23.51 -2.21
N ARG A 341 5.07 -22.69 -1.15
CA ARG A 341 6.21 -22.39 -0.26
C ARG A 341 5.78 -22.24 1.19
N LEU A 342 6.78 -22.14 2.06
CA LEU A 342 6.62 -21.78 3.46
C LEU A 342 7.26 -20.42 3.72
N GLN A 343 6.69 -19.68 4.65
CA GLN A 343 7.23 -18.41 5.11
C GLN A 343 7.26 -18.37 6.63
N MET A 344 8.31 -17.79 7.20
CA MET A 344 8.44 -17.55 8.62
C MET A 344 8.70 -16.08 8.88
N PHE A 345 8.16 -15.65 9.99
CA PHE A 345 8.00 -14.27 10.33
C PHE A 345 8.26 -14.04 11.83
N SER A 346 8.78 -12.88 12.20
CA SER A 346 8.97 -12.49 13.59
C SER A 346 7.62 -12.20 14.25
N GLN A 347 7.62 -12.12 15.59
CA GLN A 347 6.45 -11.71 16.34
C GLN A 347 5.98 -10.29 15.97
N ASP A 348 6.91 -9.44 15.53
CA ASP A 348 6.67 -8.03 15.22
C ASP A 348 6.22 -7.79 13.78
N GLY A 349 6.18 -8.82 12.93
CA GLY A 349 5.77 -8.66 11.53
C GLY A 349 6.91 -8.75 10.51
N ASP A 350 8.15 -8.99 10.93
CA ASP A 350 9.29 -9.03 10.02
C ASP A 350 9.35 -10.37 9.29
N PHE A 351 9.56 -10.34 7.98
CA PHE A 351 9.94 -11.56 7.26
C PHE A 351 11.31 -12.05 7.72
N ILE A 352 11.33 -13.25 8.32
CA ILE A 352 12.59 -13.89 8.72
C ILE A 352 13.17 -14.66 7.54
N MET A 353 12.34 -15.51 6.92
CA MET A 353 12.78 -16.34 5.81
C MET A 353 11.61 -17.00 5.07
N SER A 354 11.86 -17.42 3.84
CA SER A 354 11.00 -18.33 3.08
C SER A 354 11.84 -19.51 2.65
N TRP A 355 11.22 -20.68 2.62
CA TRP A 355 11.85 -21.91 2.17
C TRP A 355 10.82 -22.81 1.50
N SER A 356 11.37 -23.80 0.81
CA SER A 356 10.66 -24.65 -0.14
C SER A 356 10.08 -23.90 -1.35
N SER A 357 9.96 -24.59 -2.48
CA SER A 357 9.41 -24.04 -3.71
C SER A 357 8.55 -25.07 -4.44
N GLY A 358 7.83 -24.66 -5.49
CA GLY A 358 6.97 -25.56 -6.27
C GLY A 358 7.71 -26.77 -6.83
N GLY A 359 7.30 -27.99 -6.47
CA GLY A 359 7.90 -29.20 -7.02
C GLY A 359 7.54 -30.50 -6.30
N THR A 360 8.11 -31.61 -6.80
CA THR A 360 7.86 -32.96 -6.28
C THR A 360 9.05 -33.54 -5.48
N ASP A 361 10.20 -32.89 -5.51
CA ASP A 361 11.39 -33.34 -4.77
C ASP A 361 11.28 -33.02 -3.27
N ASN A 362 12.18 -33.58 -2.45
CA ASN A 362 12.26 -33.20 -1.04
C ASN A 362 12.62 -31.72 -0.90
N ASP A 363 12.08 -31.05 0.12
CA ASP A 363 12.18 -29.60 0.32
C ASP A 363 11.50 -28.76 -0.80
N HIS A 364 10.60 -29.37 -1.58
CA HIS A 364 9.71 -28.69 -2.52
C HIS A 364 8.27 -29.05 -2.20
N LEU A 365 7.32 -28.15 -2.39
CA LEU A 365 5.92 -28.33 -2.01
C LEU A 365 5.00 -28.18 -3.22
N HIS A 366 3.78 -28.68 -3.12
CA HIS A 366 2.70 -28.50 -4.08
C HIS A 366 1.38 -28.45 -3.31
N PHE A 367 0.75 -27.27 -3.28
CA PHE A 367 -0.43 -27.01 -2.45
C PHE A 367 -0.24 -27.41 -0.97
N PRO A 368 0.76 -26.84 -0.25
CA PRO A 368 0.87 -27.07 1.19
C PRO A 368 -0.39 -26.54 1.90
N PHE A 369 -1.00 -27.37 2.74
CA PHE A 369 -2.25 -27.04 3.43
C PHE A 369 -2.07 -27.12 4.95
N GLY A 370 -2.34 -28.26 5.59
CA GLY A 370 -2.25 -28.38 7.05
C GLY A 370 -0.83 -28.14 7.55
N ILE A 371 -0.68 -27.30 8.58
CA ILE A 371 0.59 -27.01 9.24
C ILE A 371 0.45 -27.11 10.75
N THR A 372 1.46 -27.65 11.42
CA THR A 372 1.51 -27.70 12.89
C THR A 372 2.95 -27.79 13.39
N ILE A 373 3.15 -27.57 14.68
CA ILE A 373 4.46 -27.72 15.34
C ILE A 373 4.40 -28.67 16.53
N ASP A 374 5.53 -29.32 16.85
CA ASP A 374 5.67 -30.09 18.08
C ASP A 374 6.24 -29.27 19.25
N LYS A 375 6.33 -29.90 20.42
CA LYS A 375 6.96 -29.31 21.62
C LYS A 375 8.46 -29.05 21.47
N SER A 376 9.08 -29.33 20.35
CA SER A 376 10.49 -29.02 20.06
C SER A 376 10.61 -28.01 18.93
N ASP A 377 9.50 -27.41 18.48
CA ASP A 377 9.38 -26.46 17.36
C ASP A 377 9.76 -27.07 15.99
N ASN A 378 9.64 -28.40 15.85
CA ASN A 378 9.68 -29.00 14.52
C ASN A 378 8.38 -28.67 13.79
N VAL A 379 8.49 -28.31 12.51
CA VAL A 379 7.36 -27.92 11.66
C VAL A 379 6.92 -29.11 10.81
N TYR A 380 5.64 -29.41 10.81
CA TYR A 380 5.03 -30.49 10.04
C TYR A 380 4.06 -29.89 9.04
N VAL A 381 4.27 -30.17 7.76
CA VAL A 381 3.52 -29.58 6.65
C VAL A 381 2.92 -30.68 5.81
N VAL A 382 1.60 -30.62 5.64
CA VAL A 382 0.85 -31.47 4.72
C VAL A 382 0.97 -30.88 3.33
N ASP A 383 1.67 -31.61 2.46
CA ASP A 383 1.94 -31.26 1.07
C ASP A 383 0.88 -31.95 0.19
N CYS A 384 -0.32 -31.39 0.18
CA CYS A 384 -1.54 -32.05 -0.31
C CYS A 384 -1.45 -32.45 -1.77
N GLY A 385 -0.92 -31.55 -2.61
CA GLY A 385 -0.78 -31.78 -4.04
C GLY A 385 0.25 -32.85 -4.38
N ASN A 386 1.08 -33.27 -3.42
CA ASN A 386 2.04 -34.37 -3.54
C ASN A 386 1.67 -35.60 -2.68
N ASP A 387 0.51 -35.61 -2.02
CA ASP A 387 0.05 -36.69 -1.13
C ASP A 387 1.09 -37.11 -0.07
N ARG A 388 1.70 -36.14 0.64
CA ARG A 388 2.76 -36.42 1.63
C ARG A 388 2.79 -35.43 2.79
N VAL A 389 3.62 -35.73 3.79
CA VAL A 389 3.94 -34.81 4.89
C VAL A 389 5.44 -34.56 4.91
N GLN A 390 5.87 -33.30 4.95
CA GLN A 390 7.26 -32.91 5.13
C GLN A 390 7.50 -32.33 6.51
N VAL A 391 8.68 -32.63 7.06
CA VAL A 391 9.07 -32.23 8.42
C VAL A 391 10.35 -31.42 8.38
N PHE A 392 10.32 -30.25 9.03
CA PHE A 392 11.43 -29.31 9.12
C PHE A 392 11.87 -29.15 10.58
N SER A 393 13.16 -28.85 10.79
CA SER A 393 13.72 -28.54 12.10
C SER A 393 13.28 -27.14 12.57
N PRO A 394 13.54 -26.76 13.83
CA PRO A 394 13.31 -25.38 14.28
C PRO A 394 14.19 -24.36 13.54
N GLN A 395 15.25 -24.81 12.88
CA GLN A 395 16.10 -23.99 12.01
C GLN A 395 15.59 -23.96 10.56
N MET A 396 14.38 -24.48 10.31
CA MET A 396 13.74 -24.61 8.98
C MET A 396 14.53 -25.45 7.98
N GLU A 397 15.39 -26.36 8.48
CA GLU A 397 16.09 -27.32 7.64
C GLU A 397 15.22 -28.55 7.43
N TYR A 398 15.10 -29.01 6.18
CA TYR A 398 14.45 -30.27 5.84
C TYR A 398 15.01 -31.43 6.68
N ARG A 399 14.13 -32.21 7.32
CA ARG A 399 14.52 -33.38 8.13
C ARG A 399 14.22 -34.69 7.42
N PHE A 400 12.95 -34.91 7.09
CA PHE A 400 12.48 -36.11 6.42
C PHE A 400 11.08 -35.89 5.85
N THR A 401 10.68 -36.79 4.96
CA THR A 401 9.35 -36.85 4.37
C THR A 401 8.68 -38.16 4.79
N ILE A 402 7.39 -38.09 5.04
CA ILE A 402 6.51 -39.26 5.11
C ILE A 402 5.90 -39.42 3.71
N GLU A 403 6.66 -40.05 2.80
CA GLU A 403 6.28 -40.27 1.40
C GLU A 403 5.48 -41.56 1.27
N GLU A 404 4.25 -41.53 0.74
CA GLU A 404 3.56 -42.75 0.29
C GLU A 404 2.20 -42.42 -0.36
N THR A 405 2.11 -42.15 -1.68
CA THR A 405 0.79 -42.05 -2.35
C THR A 405 0.09 -43.41 -2.42
N GLY A 406 -1.19 -43.46 -2.06
CA GLY A 406 -2.07 -44.61 -2.27
C GLY A 406 -3.00 -44.93 -1.11
N SER A 407 -3.63 -46.10 -1.18
CA SER A 407 -4.70 -46.52 -0.25
C SER A 407 -4.29 -47.57 0.79
N GLN A 408 -3.00 -47.93 0.85
CA GLN A 408 -2.48 -48.87 1.86
C GLN A 408 -2.15 -48.13 3.16
N ASN A 409 -2.09 -48.82 4.31
CA ASN A 409 -1.64 -48.21 5.56
C ASN A 409 -0.21 -47.65 5.42
N GLY A 410 0.04 -46.47 5.99
CA GLY A 410 1.28 -45.70 5.78
C GLY A 410 1.22 -44.75 4.58
N LYS A 411 0.14 -44.82 3.77
CA LYS A 411 -0.06 -44.03 2.55
C LYS A 411 -1.16 -43.00 2.66
N PHE A 412 -1.10 -41.98 1.80
CA PHE A 412 -2.06 -40.87 1.77
C PHE A 412 -2.78 -40.73 0.42
N SER A 413 -3.96 -40.13 0.48
CA SER A 413 -4.71 -39.60 -0.66
C SER A 413 -5.42 -38.29 -0.24
N ALA A 414 -4.93 -37.17 -0.78
CA ALA A 414 -5.18 -35.79 -0.38
C ALA A 414 -5.31 -35.63 1.14
N PRO A 415 -4.22 -35.82 1.90
CA PRO A 415 -4.25 -35.54 3.34
C PRO A 415 -4.54 -34.06 3.57
N HIS A 416 -5.26 -33.68 4.63
CA HIS A 416 -5.57 -32.26 4.93
C HIS A 416 -5.15 -31.86 6.35
N GLY A 417 -5.91 -32.31 7.36
CA GLY A 417 -5.66 -31.94 8.76
C GLY A 417 -4.45 -32.68 9.35
N ILE A 418 -3.70 -31.99 10.20
CA ILE A 418 -2.56 -32.56 10.93
C ILE A 418 -2.55 -32.07 12.39
N ALA A 419 -2.22 -32.98 13.32
CA ALA A 419 -2.03 -32.64 14.73
C ALA A 419 -0.95 -33.49 15.38
N VAL A 420 -0.33 -32.99 16.46
CA VAL A 420 0.74 -33.69 17.20
C VAL A 420 0.33 -33.91 18.65
N ASP A 421 0.46 -35.13 19.15
CA ASP A 421 0.12 -35.46 20.54
C ASP A 421 1.21 -35.04 21.54
N SER A 422 0.93 -35.16 22.83
CA SER A 422 1.87 -34.79 23.89
C SER A 422 3.21 -35.56 23.89
N SER A 423 3.28 -36.69 23.18
CA SER A 423 4.43 -37.58 23.00
C SER A 423 5.16 -37.38 21.66
N GLY A 424 4.70 -36.45 20.82
CA GLY A 424 5.27 -36.18 19.50
C GLY A 424 4.81 -37.12 18.39
N ASN A 425 3.75 -37.91 18.59
CA ASN A 425 3.17 -38.69 17.50
C ASN A 425 2.32 -37.77 16.61
N ILE A 426 2.44 -37.99 15.30
CA ILE A 426 1.83 -37.19 14.24
C ILE A 426 0.55 -37.90 13.81
N TYR A 427 -0.57 -37.17 13.77
CA TYR A 427 -1.87 -37.66 13.34
C TYR A 427 -2.28 -36.88 12.10
N VAL A 428 -2.58 -37.59 11.02
CA VAL A 428 -2.92 -36.99 9.73
C VAL A 428 -4.29 -37.48 9.29
N ALA A 429 -5.17 -36.54 8.94
CA ALA A 429 -6.45 -36.84 8.30
C ALA A 429 -6.20 -37.19 6.84
N ASP A 430 -6.28 -38.47 6.52
CA ASP A 430 -6.11 -39.02 5.18
C ASP A 430 -7.46 -39.01 4.46
N THR A 431 -7.84 -37.82 3.99
CA THR A 431 -9.22 -37.42 3.68
C THR A 431 -9.89 -38.34 2.68
N TYR A 432 -9.27 -38.65 1.54
CA TYR A 432 -9.89 -39.51 0.52
C TYR A 432 -9.69 -41.01 0.74
N ASN A 433 -8.92 -41.40 1.75
CA ASN A 433 -8.93 -42.78 2.26
C ASN A 433 -9.87 -42.93 3.48
N HIS A 434 -10.53 -41.86 3.91
CA HIS A 434 -11.56 -41.85 4.97
C HIS A 434 -11.07 -42.41 6.31
N ARG A 435 -9.85 -42.05 6.71
CA ARG A 435 -9.19 -42.55 7.93
C ARG A 435 -8.22 -41.52 8.54
N ILE A 436 -7.76 -41.82 9.75
CA ILE A 436 -6.63 -41.13 10.38
C ILE A 436 -5.43 -42.06 10.38
N GLU A 437 -4.30 -41.55 9.91
CA GLU A 437 -2.99 -42.22 9.93
C GLU A 437 -2.15 -41.65 11.06
N VAL A 438 -1.41 -42.52 11.77
CA VAL A 438 -0.60 -42.14 12.93
C VAL A 438 0.85 -42.56 12.74
N PHE A 439 1.75 -41.60 12.87
CA PHE A 439 3.20 -41.78 12.75
C PHE A 439 3.89 -41.37 14.04
N SER A 440 5.05 -41.94 14.30
CA SER A 440 5.93 -41.47 15.37
C SER A 440 6.65 -40.19 14.96
N SER A 441 7.29 -39.52 15.90
CA SER A 441 8.03 -38.27 15.68
C SER A 441 9.18 -38.37 14.66
N ASN A 442 9.56 -39.59 14.24
CA ASN A 442 10.56 -39.84 13.21
C ASN A 442 9.98 -40.30 11.86
N GLY A 443 8.65 -40.21 11.68
CA GLY A 443 7.96 -40.59 10.46
C GLY A 443 7.65 -42.08 10.32
N THR A 444 7.95 -42.92 11.31
CA THR A 444 7.59 -44.35 11.24
C THR A 444 6.08 -44.52 11.45
N PHE A 445 5.40 -45.19 10.50
CA PHE A 445 4.00 -45.57 10.63
C PHE A 445 3.76 -46.43 11.87
N ILE A 446 2.79 -46.04 12.69
CA ILE A 446 2.39 -46.75 13.90
C ILE A 446 1.12 -47.56 13.65
N ARG A 447 0.06 -46.89 13.18
CA ARG A 447 -1.28 -47.46 12.97
C ARG A 447 -2.15 -46.50 12.17
N ALA A 448 -3.26 -47.02 11.66
CA ALA A 448 -4.35 -46.24 11.11
C ALA A 448 -5.68 -46.68 11.75
N PHE A 449 -6.65 -45.78 11.83
CA PHE A 449 -8.01 -46.08 12.28
C PHE A 449 -9.02 -45.23 11.52
N GLY A 450 -10.22 -45.77 11.32
CA GLY A 450 -11.18 -45.20 10.35
C GLY A 450 -11.34 -46.09 9.13
N SER A 451 -12.45 -45.91 8.44
CA SER A 451 -12.79 -46.52 7.15
C SER A 451 -14.01 -45.81 6.58
N LEU A 452 -14.17 -45.78 5.26
CA LEU A 452 -15.37 -45.22 4.62
C LEU A 452 -16.67 -45.79 5.24
N GLY A 453 -17.55 -44.90 5.69
CA GLY A 453 -18.90 -45.22 6.14
C GLY A 453 -19.41 -44.28 7.23
N SER A 454 -20.64 -44.53 7.68
CA SER A 454 -21.34 -43.70 8.67
C SER A 454 -21.48 -44.36 10.05
N GLY A 455 -20.93 -45.57 10.26
CA GLY A 455 -20.91 -46.26 11.54
C GLY A 455 -19.95 -45.63 12.56
N ARG A 456 -19.94 -46.16 13.79
CA ARG A 456 -19.00 -45.74 14.84
C ARG A 456 -17.56 -46.08 14.45
N GLY A 457 -16.68 -45.09 14.45
CA GLY A 457 -15.29 -45.23 14.01
C GLY A 457 -15.13 -45.42 12.50
N GLN A 458 -16.21 -45.29 11.72
CA GLN A 458 -16.15 -45.11 10.26
C GLN A 458 -16.27 -43.62 9.96
N MET A 459 -15.64 -43.14 8.89
CA MET A 459 -15.61 -41.72 8.55
C MET A 459 -15.92 -41.52 7.07
N ASP A 460 -16.26 -40.31 6.68
CA ASP A 460 -16.40 -39.88 5.31
C ASP A 460 -15.76 -38.49 5.16
N GLN A 461 -14.65 -38.42 4.41
CA GLN A 461 -13.86 -37.21 4.20
C GLN A 461 -13.53 -36.49 5.51
N PRO A 462 -12.70 -37.08 6.40
CA PRO A 462 -12.24 -36.35 7.58
C PRO A 462 -11.33 -35.17 7.15
N PHE A 463 -11.64 -33.97 7.63
CA PHE A 463 -10.84 -32.76 7.39
C PHE A 463 -10.10 -32.32 8.65
N GLY A 464 -10.78 -31.56 9.52
CA GLY A 464 -10.19 -31.03 10.76
C GLY A 464 -9.85 -32.11 11.78
N ILE A 465 -8.72 -31.95 12.44
CA ILE A 465 -8.26 -32.82 13.53
C ILE A 465 -7.69 -31.96 14.66
N ALA A 466 -8.10 -32.25 15.89
CA ALA A 466 -7.58 -31.60 17.08
C ALA A 466 -7.33 -32.63 18.19
N ILE A 467 -6.41 -32.33 19.11
CA ILE A 467 -6.05 -33.22 20.22
C ILE A 467 -6.21 -32.45 21.53
N ASN A 468 -7.02 -32.99 22.45
CA ASN A 468 -7.28 -32.35 23.73
C ASN A 468 -6.16 -32.62 24.77
N SER A 469 -6.28 -32.02 25.96
CA SER A 469 -5.27 -32.15 27.02
C SER A 469 -5.04 -33.59 27.53
N LYS A 470 -5.95 -34.52 27.20
CA LYS A 470 -5.90 -35.95 27.56
C LYS A 470 -5.34 -36.84 26.44
N ASP A 471 -4.80 -36.26 25.36
CA ASP A 471 -4.45 -36.94 24.11
C ASP A 471 -5.63 -37.72 23.48
N GLU A 472 -6.87 -37.27 23.67
CA GLU A 472 -8.01 -37.76 22.91
C GLU A 472 -8.09 -36.99 21.58
N ILE A 473 -8.35 -37.71 20.50
CA ILE A 473 -8.34 -37.17 19.14
C ILE A 473 -9.78 -36.85 18.74
N LEU A 474 -10.01 -35.61 18.34
CA LEU A 474 -11.26 -35.14 17.78
C LEU A 474 -11.10 -35.00 16.28
N VAL A 475 -12.06 -35.56 15.54
CA VAL A 475 -12.05 -35.56 14.08
C VAL A 475 -13.36 -34.98 13.58
N ALA A 476 -13.26 -33.96 12.71
CA ALA A 476 -14.37 -33.49 11.90
C ALA A 476 -14.60 -34.50 10.78
N ASP A 477 -15.66 -35.29 10.94
CA ASP A 477 -16.11 -36.29 9.97
C ASP A 477 -17.06 -35.58 9.00
N SER A 478 -16.48 -34.72 8.16
CA SER A 478 -17.15 -33.63 7.44
C SER A 478 -18.24 -34.13 6.51
N GLY A 479 -17.98 -35.19 5.74
CA GLY A 479 -18.98 -35.81 4.85
C GLY A 479 -20.17 -36.42 5.60
N ASN A 480 -19.95 -36.87 6.84
CA ASN A 480 -21.03 -37.37 7.71
C ASN A 480 -21.65 -36.29 8.62
N ASN A 481 -21.22 -35.03 8.52
CA ASN A 481 -21.75 -33.91 9.31
C ASN A 481 -21.71 -34.15 10.83
N ARG A 482 -20.58 -34.64 11.36
CA ARG A 482 -20.44 -34.96 12.79
C ARG A 482 -19.01 -34.81 13.29
N ILE A 483 -18.86 -34.87 14.61
CA ILE A 483 -17.56 -35.02 15.27
C ILE A 483 -17.45 -36.41 15.87
N GLN A 484 -16.27 -37.02 15.72
CA GLN A 484 -15.93 -38.26 16.40
C GLN A 484 -14.72 -38.07 17.31
N LYS A 485 -14.82 -38.60 18.54
CA LYS A 485 -13.75 -38.58 19.53
C LYS A 485 -13.16 -39.98 19.68
N PHE A 486 -11.84 -40.07 19.68
CA PHE A 486 -11.08 -41.30 19.76
C PHE A 486 -10.07 -41.24 20.91
N SER A 487 -9.76 -42.41 21.48
CA SER A 487 -8.67 -42.52 22.44
C SER A 487 -7.34 -42.34 21.74
N LYS A 488 -6.29 -42.08 22.51
CA LYS A 488 -4.91 -42.08 22.01
C LYS A 488 -4.58 -43.31 21.14
N LYS A 489 -5.20 -44.47 21.38
CA LYS A 489 -4.97 -45.71 20.59
C LYS A 489 -5.79 -45.80 19.29
N GLY A 490 -6.64 -44.83 18.99
CA GLY A 490 -7.56 -44.85 17.85
C GLY A 490 -8.87 -45.61 18.12
N GLU A 491 -9.20 -45.86 19.40
CA GLU A 491 -10.45 -46.54 19.77
C GLU A 491 -11.57 -45.50 19.85
N PHE A 492 -12.71 -45.76 19.23
CA PHE A 492 -13.87 -44.88 19.29
C PHE A 492 -14.34 -44.68 20.74
N ILE A 493 -14.46 -43.42 21.17
CA ILE A 493 -14.98 -43.03 22.49
C ILE A 493 -16.44 -42.59 22.36
N SER A 494 -16.68 -41.54 21.56
CA SER A 494 -17.99 -40.93 21.40
C SER A 494 -18.13 -40.24 20.03
N LEU A 495 -19.37 -39.94 19.65
CA LEU A 495 -19.70 -39.09 18.51
C LEU A 495 -20.79 -38.12 18.93
N PHE A 496 -20.80 -36.93 18.33
CA PHE A 496 -21.77 -35.88 18.60
C PHE A 496 -21.91 -34.96 17.38
N GLY A 497 -22.93 -34.09 17.36
CA GLY A 497 -23.23 -33.20 16.24
C GLY A 497 -24.21 -33.74 15.17
N ASP A 498 -24.61 -35.01 15.24
CA ASP A 498 -25.61 -35.64 14.33
C ASP A 498 -27.04 -35.68 14.94
N SER A 499 -27.30 -34.86 15.95
CA SER A 499 -28.56 -34.91 16.69
C SER A 499 -29.64 -34.06 16.02
N ILE A 500 -30.83 -34.65 15.80
CA ILE A 500 -31.99 -33.98 15.17
C ILE A 500 -32.64 -32.88 16.04
N TYR A 501 -32.14 -32.65 17.25
CA TYR A 501 -32.59 -31.55 18.11
C TYR A 501 -31.96 -30.21 17.66
N SER A 502 -32.79 -29.16 17.56
CA SER A 502 -32.39 -27.84 17.08
C SER A 502 -31.16 -27.30 17.83
N GLY A 503 -30.08 -27.02 17.11
CA GLY A 503 -28.83 -26.49 17.66
C GLY A 503 -27.62 -27.41 17.45
N GLN A 504 -27.82 -28.73 17.39
CA GLN A 504 -26.70 -29.68 17.33
C GLN A 504 -26.38 -30.21 15.94
N LYS A 505 -27.36 -30.24 15.03
CA LYS A 505 -27.17 -30.78 13.67
C LYS A 505 -26.13 -29.94 12.91
N LEU A 506 -24.98 -30.54 12.61
CA LEU A 506 -23.93 -29.91 11.83
C LEU A 506 -24.19 -30.04 10.32
N ASN A 507 -23.47 -29.25 9.55
CA ASN A 507 -23.45 -29.26 8.10
C ASN A 507 -22.05 -28.86 7.61
N TYR A 508 -21.30 -29.86 7.17
CA TYR A 508 -19.92 -29.75 6.68
C TYR A 508 -18.98 -29.02 7.67
N PRO A 509 -18.74 -29.58 8.87
CA PRO A 509 -17.77 -29.01 9.79
C PRO A 509 -16.36 -29.12 9.23
N VAL A 510 -15.61 -28.02 9.19
CA VAL A 510 -14.27 -27.98 8.56
C VAL A 510 -13.13 -27.87 9.57
N ASP A 511 -13.30 -27.08 10.62
CA ASP A 511 -12.23 -26.76 11.57
C ASP A 511 -12.65 -26.90 13.05
N ILE A 512 -11.72 -27.34 13.90
CA ILE A 512 -11.92 -27.63 15.31
C ILE A 512 -10.84 -26.94 16.14
N GLU A 513 -11.25 -26.05 17.04
CA GLU A 513 -10.39 -25.44 18.05
C GLU A 513 -10.76 -25.87 19.47
N ILE A 514 -9.77 -25.98 20.35
CA ILE A 514 -9.95 -26.45 21.73
C ILE A 514 -9.42 -25.40 22.71
N ASP A 515 -10.28 -24.92 23.62
CA ASP A 515 -9.85 -23.98 24.65
C ASP A 515 -9.06 -24.66 25.79
N ARG A 516 -8.49 -23.86 26.70
CA ARG A 516 -7.72 -24.37 27.85
C ARG A 516 -8.52 -25.23 28.84
N ASN A 517 -9.84 -25.23 28.75
CA ASN A 517 -10.73 -26.06 29.57
C ASN A 517 -11.22 -27.31 28.82
N ASP A 518 -10.61 -27.64 27.67
CA ASP A 518 -11.03 -28.70 26.75
C ASP A 518 -12.45 -28.50 26.18
N ASN A 519 -13.00 -27.27 26.16
CA ASN A 519 -14.21 -27.01 25.40
C ASN A 519 -13.88 -26.96 23.91
N ILE A 520 -14.78 -27.48 23.10
CA ILE A 520 -14.60 -27.68 21.67
C ILE A 520 -15.37 -26.60 20.94
N TYR A 521 -14.70 -25.83 20.11
CA TYR A 521 -15.27 -24.84 19.22
C TYR A 521 -15.16 -25.38 17.80
N LEU A 522 -16.30 -25.47 17.13
CA LEU A 522 -16.40 -26.07 15.81
C LEU A 522 -16.98 -25.07 14.83
N LEU A 523 -16.31 -24.93 13.69
CA LEU A 523 -16.83 -24.14 12.59
C LEU A 523 -17.79 -24.98 11.75
N ASP A 524 -19.08 -24.65 11.84
CA ASP A 524 -20.19 -25.32 11.14
C ASP A 524 -20.52 -24.53 9.86
N THR A 525 -19.58 -24.56 8.90
CA THR A 525 -19.45 -23.65 7.76
C THR A 525 -20.75 -23.50 6.96
N PHE A 526 -21.41 -24.60 6.58
CA PHE A 526 -22.64 -24.48 5.77
C PHE A 526 -23.88 -24.11 6.56
N ASN A 527 -23.81 -24.13 7.89
CA ASN A 527 -24.81 -23.49 8.74
C ASN A 527 -24.43 -22.06 9.14
N ASN A 528 -23.27 -21.56 8.69
CA ASN A 528 -22.76 -20.20 8.92
C ASN A 528 -22.75 -19.85 10.41
N ARG A 529 -22.13 -20.71 11.24
CA ARG A 529 -22.11 -20.55 12.69
C ARG A 529 -20.93 -21.25 13.35
N VAL A 530 -20.65 -20.87 14.59
CA VAL A 530 -19.75 -21.58 15.49
C VAL A 530 -20.59 -22.36 16.50
N VAL A 531 -20.21 -23.61 16.74
CA VAL A 531 -20.86 -24.50 17.70
C VAL A 531 -19.89 -24.86 18.83
N LYS A 532 -20.31 -24.65 20.08
CA LYS A 532 -19.51 -24.98 21.26
C LYS A 532 -20.01 -26.24 21.94
N PHE A 533 -19.11 -27.18 22.20
CA PHE A 533 -19.35 -28.38 23.00
C PHE A 533 -18.46 -28.41 24.24
N SER A 534 -18.89 -29.12 25.28
CA SER A 534 -18.04 -29.48 26.42
C SER A 534 -17.00 -30.51 26.01
N SER A 535 -15.99 -30.76 26.86
CA SER A 535 -15.00 -31.81 26.66
C SER A 535 -15.58 -33.22 26.47
N ASP A 536 -16.80 -33.45 26.94
CA ASP A 536 -17.51 -34.73 26.84
C ASP A 536 -18.39 -34.81 25.58
N GLY A 537 -18.46 -33.74 24.77
CA GLY A 537 -19.27 -33.66 23.56
C GLY A 537 -20.71 -33.24 23.82
N GLU A 538 -21.02 -32.68 25.00
CA GLU A 538 -22.34 -32.11 25.27
C GLU A 538 -22.45 -30.74 24.61
N PHE A 539 -23.52 -30.53 23.84
CA PHE A 539 -23.80 -29.22 23.24
C PHE A 539 -24.01 -28.17 24.33
N LEU A 540 -23.25 -27.09 24.27
CA LEU A 540 -23.38 -25.96 25.19
C LEU A 540 -24.26 -24.88 24.55
N PHE A 541 -23.81 -24.32 23.42
CA PHE A 541 -24.55 -23.34 22.64
C PHE A 541 -23.95 -23.22 21.23
N SER A 542 -24.60 -22.44 20.37
CA SER A 542 -24.05 -22.01 19.08
C SER A 542 -24.38 -20.54 18.85
N PHE A 543 -23.52 -19.83 18.14
CA PHE A 543 -23.71 -18.44 17.74
C PHE A 543 -23.29 -18.27 16.28
N GLY A 544 -23.83 -17.26 15.61
CA GLY A 544 -23.75 -17.14 14.16
C GLY A 544 -25.02 -17.61 13.45
N LYS A 545 -25.33 -16.98 12.32
CA LYS A 545 -26.38 -17.35 11.37
C LYS A 545 -26.02 -16.81 9.98
N TYR A 546 -26.62 -17.35 8.92
CA TYR A 546 -26.46 -16.78 7.58
C TYR A 546 -27.03 -15.35 7.52
N GLY A 547 -26.24 -14.41 6.97
CA GLY A 547 -26.64 -13.02 6.71
C GLY A 547 -27.70 -12.87 5.62
N ASN A 548 -28.26 -11.68 5.44
CA ASN A 548 -29.27 -11.45 4.41
C ASN A 548 -28.59 -11.12 3.06
N VAL A 549 -28.96 -11.79 1.96
CA VAL A 549 -28.40 -11.62 0.59
C VAL A 549 -28.47 -10.20 0.00
N ASN A 550 -29.02 -9.23 0.74
CA ASN A 550 -29.19 -7.83 0.34
C ASN A 550 -28.51 -6.82 1.30
N GLY A 551 -27.40 -7.20 1.95
CA GLY A 551 -26.55 -6.27 2.70
C GLY A 551 -27.05 -5.95 4.12
N GLY A 552 -27.61 -6.94 4.82
CA GLY A 552 -27.73 -6.89 6.27
C GLY A 552 -26.69 -7.82 6.85
N ASP A 553 -25.55 -7.26 7.27
CA ASP A 553 -24.40 -7.99 7.82
C ASP A 553 -24.13 -7.50 9.26
N GLY A 554 -25.10 -7.72 10.15
CA GLY A 554 -24.96 -7.40 11.56
C GLY A 554 -23.99 -8.32 12.29
N ASP A 555 -23.73 -8.02 13.56
CA ASP A 555 -22.92 -8.87 14.44
C ASP A 555 -23.51 -10.29 14.55
N GLY A 556 -22.66 -11.30 14.37
CA GLY A 556 -23.07 -12.71 14.35
C GLY A 556 -23.82 -13.16 13.10
N GLU A 557 -23.76 -12.39 12.02
CA GLU A 557 -24.18 -12.82 10.68
C GLU A 557 -22.93 -13.20 9.87
N PHE A 558 -22.82 -14.47 9.49
CA PHE A 558 -21.68 -15.02 8.74
C PHE A 558 -22.08 -15.42 7.32
N ASN A 559 -21.12 -15.37 6.41
CA ASN A 559 -21.20 -15.90 5.06
C ASN A 559 -19.95 -16.73 4.76
N SER A 560 -20.12 -18.06 4.71
CA SER A 560 -19.05 -19.02 4.44
C SER A 560 -17.81 -18.82 5.32
N PRO A 561 -17.94 -18.83 6.67
CA PRO A 561 -16.79 -18.62 7.53
C PRO A 561 -15.83 -19.83 7.45
N GLN A 562 -14.53 -19.58 7.32
CA GLN A 562 -13.52 -20.63 7.09
C GLN A 562 -12.46 -20.77 8.20
N GLY A 563 -12.17 -19.68 8.93
CA GLY A 563 -11.15 -19.65 9.98
C GLY A 563 -11.72 -19.38 11.37
N ILE A 564 -11.18 -20.05 12.39
CA ILE A 564 -11.50 -19.83 13.80
C ILE A 564 -10.21 -19.85 14.63
N ALA A 565 -10.07 -18.92 15.58
CA ALA A 565 -8.95 -18.89 16.51
C ALA A 565 -9.40 -18.43 17.91
N ILE A 566 -8.69 -18.88 18.95
CA ILE A 566 -9.01 -18.54 20.34
C ILE A 566 -7.82 -17.82 20.98
N ASP A 567 -8.06 -16.63 21.52
CA ASP A 567 -7.03 -15.82 22.19
C ASP A 567 -6.73 -16.32 23.63
N SER A 568 -5.72 -15.73 24.26
CA SER A 568 -5.31 -16.09 25.62
C SER A 568 -6.36 -15.75 26.70
N LYS A 569 -7.35 -14.90 26.41
CA LYS A 569 -8.45 -14.56 27.31
C LYS A 569 -9.69 -15.43 27.05
N GLY A 570 -9.68 -16.26 26.01
CA GLY A 570 -10.78 -17.13 25.60
C GLY A 570 -11.82 -16.46 24.69
N ASN A 571 -11.44 -15.35 24.04
CA ASN A 571 -12.23 -14.77 22.96
C ASN A 571 -12.01 -15.57 21.67
N ILE A 572 -13.03 -15.61 20.82
CA ILE A 572 -13.08 -16.39 19.60
C ILE A 572 -13.11 -15.42 18.43
N ALA A 573 -12.04 -15.38 17.64
CA ALA A 573 -12.04 -14.73 16.35
C ALA A 573 -12.60 -15.69 15.30
N VAL A 574 -13.40 -15.15 14.38
CA VAL A 574 -13.98 -15.89 13.25
C VAL A 574 -13.72 -15.10 11.97
N ALA A 575 -13.12 -15.75 10.99
CA ALA A 575 -12.96 -15.20 9.65
C ALA A 575 -14.28 -15.36 8.90
N ASP A 576 -14.98 -14.25 8.70
CA ASP A 576 -16.24 -14.18 7.97
C ASP A 576 -15.94 -13.97 6.48
N THR A 577 -15.35 -15.01 5.88
CA THR A 577 -14.65 -14.99 4.60
C THR A 577 -15.47 -14.37 3.47
N GLY A 578 -16.73 -14.79 3.30
CA GLY A 578 -17.62 -14.28 2.25
C GLY A 578 -18.07 -12.83 2.47
N ASN A 579 -17.90 -12.29 3.67
CA ASN A 579 -18.19 -10.90 4.01
C ASN A 579 -16.93 -10.03 4.15
N ASN A 580 -15.74 -10.58 3.91
CA ASN A 580 -14.47 -9.85 3.94
C ASN A 580 -14.21 -9.13 5.28
N ARG A 581 -14.50 -9.81 6.40
CA ARG A 581 -14.33 -9.24 7.74
C ARG A 581 -13.92 -10.30 8.77
N ILE A 582 -13.41 -9.83 9.91
CA ILE A 582 -13.24 -10.63 11.12
C ILE A 582 -14.25 -10.18 12.16
N GLN A 583 -14.81 -11.15 12.87
CA GLN A 583 -15.64 -10.89 14.05
C GLN A 583 -15.06 -11.60 15.28
N ILE A 584 -15.01 -10.90 16.41
CA ILE A 584 -14.49 -11.40 17.68
C ILE A 584 -15.64 -11.53 18.69
N PHE A 585 -15.73 -12.71 19.30
CA PHE A 585 -16.77 -13.07 20.25
C PHE A 585 -16.15 -13.44 21.60
N THR A 586 -16.88 -13.22 22.68
CA THR A 586 -16.51 -13.74 24.00
C THR A 586 -16.88 -15.22 24.12
N SER A 587 -16.36 -15.87 25.16
CA SER A 587 -16.60 -17.31 25.43
C SER A 587 -18.07 -17.73 25.64
N ASP A 588 -19.00 -16.78 25.73
CA ASP A 588 -20.46 -17.00 25.79
C ASP A 588 -21.20 -16.74 24.46
N GLY A 589 -20.46 -16.37 23.40
CA GLY A 589 -21.00 -16.11 22.07
C GLY A 589 -21.47 -14.68 21.82
N THR A 590 -21.19 -13.74 22.73
CA THR A 590 -21.48 -12.31 22.51
C THR A 590 -20.42 -11.71 21.60
N CYS A 591 -20.83 -11.12 20.46
CA CYS A 591 -19.95 -10.34 19.59
C CYS A 591 -19.47 -9.11 20.36
N VAL A 592 -18.15 -8.92 20.42
CA VAL A 592 -17.53 -7.74 21.03
C VAL A 592 -16.87 -6.85 20.01
N GLU A 593 -16.57 -7.38 18.82
CA GLU A 593 -15.93 -6.60 17.78
C GLU A 593 -16.17 -7.17 16.38
N SER A 594 -16.24 -6.29 15.39
CA SER A 594 -16.25 -6.62 13.96
C SER A 594 -15.42 -5.57 13.22
N PHE A 595 -14.49 -6.00 12.38
CA PHE A 595 -13.65 -5.13 11.56
C PHE A 595 -13.25 -5.82 10.26
N GLY A 596 -12.77 -5.05 9.29
CA GLY A 596 -12.60 -5.53 7.92
C GLY A 596 -13.79 -5.16 7.04
N GLU A 597 -13.48 -4.80 5.81
CA GLU A 597 -14.40 -4.59 4.70
C GLU A 597 -13.69 -4.97 3.40
N LEU A 598 -14.42 -5.24 2.32
CA LEU A 598 -13.80 -5.61 1.04
C LEU A 598 -12.85 -4.50 0.56
N GLY A 599 -11.58 -4.83 0.40
CA GLY A 599 -10.60 -3.90 -0.15
C GLY A 599 -9.16 -4.35 0.07
N PHE A 600 -8.23 -3.51 -0.32
CA PHE A 600 -6.79 -3.79 -0.41
C PHE A 600 -5.95 -2.83 0.46
N ASN A 601 -6.57 -1.87 1.15
CA ASN A 601 -5.87 -1.02 2.12
C ASN A 601 -5.70 -1.74 3.46
N LEU A 602 -4.87 -1.20 4.35
CA LEU A 602 -4.80 -1.62 5.75
C LEU A 602 -6.20 -1.53 6.40
N ASN A 603 -6.55 -2.51 7.23
CA ASN A 603 -7.89 -2.70 7.81
C ASN A 603 -9.01 -3.12 6.85
N GLN A 604 -8.76 -3.17 5.53
CA GLN A 604 -9.65 -3.82 4.57
C GLN A 604 -9.19 -5.25 4.35
N LEU A 605 -10.10 -6.19 4.08
CA LEU A 605 -9.78 -7.59 3.86
C LEU A 605 -10.34 -8.04 2.50
N SER A 606 -9.73 -9.05 1.88
CA SER A 606 -10.36 -9.75 0.75
C SER A 606 -10.20 -11.25 0.92
N SER A 607 -11.32 -11.93 1.11
CA SER A 607 -11.39 -13.38 1.37
C SER A 607 -10.44 -13.81 2.50
N PRO A 608 -10.64 -13.31 3.74
CA PRO A 608 -9.87 -13.77 4.90
C PRO A 608 -10.23 -15.23 5.19
N ASP A 609 -9.26 -16.12 5.09
CA ASP A 609 -9.53 -17.58 5.08
C ASP A 609 -9.11 -18.25 6.37
N ASN A 610 -7.89 -17.96 6.83
CA ASN A 610 -7.33 -18.52 8.04
C ASN A 610 -6.85 -17.43 8.99
N ILE A 611 -6.94 -17.69 10.28
CA ILE A 611 -6.59 -16.76 11.34
C ILE A 611 -5.88 -17.47 12.49
N ALA A 612 -4.96 -16.78 13.15
CA ALA A 612 -4.27 -17.32 14.32
C ALA A 612 -3.94 -16.19 15.31
N PHE A 613 -3.83 -16.52 16.59
CA PHE A 613 -3.27 -15.62 17.60
C PHE A 613 -1.82 -16.00 17.91
N ASP A 614 -0.96 -15.02 18.14
CA ASP A 614 0.32 -15.24 18.80
C ASP A 614 0.18 -15.29 20.34
N SER A 615 1.32 -15.38 21.03
CA SER A 615 1.38 -15.39 22.48
C SER A 615 1.00 -14.04 23.14
N ASN A 616 0.93 -12.95 22.39
CA ASN A 616 0.58 -11.60 22.85
C ASN A 616 -0.87 -11.20 22.51
N ASP A 617 -1.68 -12.12 21.97
CA ASP A 617 -3.05 -11.88 21.47
C ASP A 617 -3.12 -10.93 20.26
N ASN A 618 -2.04 -10.84 19.49
CA ASN A 618 -2.08 -10.26 18.16
C ASN A 618 -2.74 -11.25 17.21
N LEU A 619 -3.71 -10.78 16.42
CA LEU A 619 -4.47 -11.57 15.49
C LEU A 619 -3.87 -11.46 14.09
N TYR A 620 -3.48 -12.60 13.53
CA TYR A 620 -2.97 -12.73 12.18
C TYR A 620 -4.10 -13.19 11.27
N VAL A 621 -4.28 -12.52 10.13
CA VAL A 621 -5.33 -12.80 9.17
C VAL A 621 -4.71 -13.06 7.81
N ALA A 622 -4.80 -14.29 7.32
CA ALA A 622 -4.39 -14.66 5.97
C ALA A 622 -5.50 -14.37 4.96
N GLU A 623 -5.17 -13.60 3.92
CA GLU A 623 -6.10 -13.17 2.87
C GLU A 623 -5.71 -13.79 1.53
N ASN A 624 -6.61 -14.59 0.97
CA ASN A 624 -6.36 -15.29 -0.29
C ASN A 624 -6.32 -14.34 -1.48
N ASP A 625 -7.32 -13.48 -1.60
CA ASP A 625 -7.49 -12.67 -2.81
C ASP A 625 -6.48 -11.52 -2.86
N ASN A 626 -6.08 -11.02 -1.67
CA ASN A 626 -5.07 -9.98 -1.56
C ASN A 626 -3.64 -10.52 -1.51
N ASN A 627 -3.45 -11.85 -1.49
CA ASN A 627 -2.15 -12.50 -1.32
C ASN A 627 -1.34 -11.81 -0.22
N ARG A 628 -1.89 -11.70 0.99
CA ARG A 628 -1.23 -11.01 2.11
C ARG A 628 -1.66 -11.54 3.47
N ILE A 629 -0.91 -11.17 4.50
CA ILE A 629 -1.32 -11.37 5.89
C ILE A 629 -1.31 -10.02 6.60
N GLN A 630 -2.41 -9.70 7.27
CA GLN A 630 -2.51 -8.54 8.14
C GLN A 630 -2.44 -8.93 9.61
N ILE A 631 -1.80 -8.08 10.40
CA ILE A 631 -1.70 -8.22 11.85
C ILE A 631 -2.62 -7.19 12.48
N PHE A 632 -3.57 -7.66 13.27
CA PHE A 632 -4.43 -6.83 14.08
C PHE A 632 -4.00 -6.98 15.53
N SER A 633 -3.51 -5.89 16.12
CA SER A 633 -3.14 -5.89 17.54
C SER A 633 -4.13 -5.06 18.33
N LYS A 634 -4.35 -5.44 19.58
CA LYS A 634 -4.97 -4.53 20.55
C LYS A 634 -3.98 -3.41 20.86
N PRO A 635 -4.39 -2.12 20.97
CA PRO A 635 -3.58 -1.12 21.65
C PRO A 635 -3.12 -1.74 22.96
N SER A 636 -1.81 -1.78 23.17
CA SER A 636 -1.20 -2.50 24.27
C SER A 636 -1.89 -2.12 25.60
N ASP A 637 -2.41 -3.12 26.32
CA ASP A 637 -2.80 -3.01 27.73
C ASP A 637 -1.56 -2.72 28.64
N GLU A 638 -0.38 -2.42 28.06
CA GLU A 638 0.83 -2.04 28.76
C GLU A 638 0.76 -0.61 29.31
N THR A 639 0.09 -0.43 30.44
CA THR A 639 0.43 0.45 31.59
C THR A 639 1.05 1.86 31.40
N SER A 640 1.02 2.49 30.22
CA SER A 640 1.34 3.90 30.02
C SER A 640 0.17 4.60 29.34
N ASN A 641 -0.67 5.25 30.15
CA ASN A 641 -1.80 6.10 29.71
C ASN A 641 -1.32 7.40 29.01
N THR A 642 -0.33 7.34 28.12
CA THR A 642 0.19 8.52 27.43
C THR A 642 -0.71 8.83 26.23
N ILE A 643 -1.50 9.90 26.32
CA ILE A 643 -2.34 10.38 25.23
C ILE A 643 -1.44 11.15 24.25
N LYS A 644 -1.27 10.63 23.04
CA LYS A 644 -0.51 11.28 21.96
C LYS A 644 -1.48 11.93 20.97
N LYS A 645 -1.20 13.16 20.57
CA LYS A 645 -1.98 13.88 19.55
C LYS A 645 -1.06 14.54 18.53
N ALA A 646 -1.54 14.70 17.30
CA ALA A 646 -0.83 15.38 16.22
C ALA A 646 -1.71 16.46 15.59
N ILE A 647 -1.12 17.61 15.28
CA ILE A 647 -1.75 18.68 14.50
C ILE A 647 -0.92 18.83 13.23
N ILE A 648 -1.58 18.74 12.07
CA ILE A 648 -0.96 18.96 10.76
C ILE A 648 -1.56 20.25 10.18
N VAL A 649 -0.71 21.16 9.69
CA VAL A 649 -1.16 22.43 9.09
C VAL A 649 -0.61 22.56 7.68
N ALA A 650 -1.51 22.53 6.69
CA ALA A 650 -1.25 22.95 5.32
C ALA A 650 -1.47 24.48 5.23
N GLY A 651 -0.40 25.26 5.40
CA GLY A 651 -0.45 26.71 5.38
C GLY A 651 -0.70 27.32 3.99
N GLY A 652 -0.82 28.64 3.93
CA GLY A 652 -1.01 29.42 2.70
C GLY A 652 -2.40 29.31 2.06
N GLY A 653 -2.92 28.09 1.87
CA GLY A 653 -4.18 27.81 1.20
C GLY A 653 -4.12 27.85 -0.33
N GLY A 654 -5.11 27.21 -0.98
CA GLY A 654 -5.18 27.02 -2.43
C GLY A 654 -5.72 28.20 -3.25
N TYR A 655 -5.21 29.41 -3.01
CA TYR A 655 -5.64 30.61 -3.75
C TYR A 655 -4.75 30.92 -4.97
N GLU A 656 -5.31 31.63 -5.96
CA GLU A 656 -4.61 32.07 -7.17
C GLU A 656 -3.40 32.96 -6.79
N GLY A 657 -2.19 32.41 -6.96
CA GLY A 657 -0.93 33.07 -6.61
C GLY A 657 -0.08 32.33 -5.56
N ASN A 658 -0.65 31.37 -4.81
CA ASN A 658 0.16 30.48 -3.98
C ASN A 658 0.78 29.36 -4.84
N VAL A 659 1.98 29.61 -5.34
CA VAL A 659 2.74 28.66 -6.16
C VAL A 659 3.30 27.46 -5.38
N LEU A 660 3.25 27.50 -4.04
CA LEU A 660 3.76 26.44 -3.16
C LEU A 660 2.69 25.40 -2.79
N TRP A 661 1.40 25.73 -3.01
CA TRP A 661 0.27 24.96 -2.49
C TRP A 661 0.29 23.47 -2.85
N GLU A 662 0.70 23.11 -4.07
CA GLU A 662 0.80 21.70 -4.48
C GLU A 662 1.84 20.93 -3.65
N ALA A 663 3.00 21.54 -3.39
CA ALA A 663 4.06 20.96 -2.56
C ALA A 663 3.63 20.89 -1.09
N THR A 664 2.96 21.93 -0.58
CA THR A 664 2.38 21.97 0.77
C THR A 664 1.42 20.79 0.97
N GLN A 665 0.42 20.63 0.10
CA GLN A 665 -0.55 19.53 0.16
C GLN A 665 0.11 18.16 0.02
N LEU A 666 1.10 18.01 -0.87
CA LEU A 666 1.85 16.76 -1.01
C LEU A 666 2.48 16.35 0.34
N CYS A 667 3.17 17.29 1.00
CA CYS A 667 3.91 17.00 2.23
C CYS A 667 2.97 16.77 3.42
N THR A 668 1.86 17.52 3.54
CA THR A 668 0.90 17.33 4.64
C THR A 668 0.05 16.07 4.48
N ASN A 669 -0.36 15.74 3.26
CA ASN A 669 -1.04 14.48 2.99
C ASN A 669 -0.12 13.28 3.24
N TYR A 670 1.16 13.41 2.91
CA TYR A 670 2.13 12.35 3.22
C TYR A 670 2.34 12.20 4.73
N ALA A 671 2.50 13.30 5.47
CA ALA A 671 2.58 13.29 6.93
C ALA A 671 1.37 12.60 7.58
N TYR A 672 0.15 12.89 7.12
CA TYR A 672 -1.06 12.24 7.61
C TYR A 672 -0.99 10.73 7.43
N ARG A 673 -0.64 10.27 6.22
CA ARG A 673 -0.50 8.84 5.90
C ARG A 673 0.61 8.17 6.70
N VAL A 674 1.72 8.85 6.93
CA VAL A 674 2.81 8.34 7.76
C VAL A 674 2.39 8.22 9.21
N LEU A 675 1.69 9.21 9.77
CA LEU A 675 1.23 9.15 11.15
C LEU A 675 0.17 8.07 11.35
N THR A 676 -0.78 7.91 10.42
CA THR A 676 -1.75 6.82 10.47
C THR A 676 -1.08 5.46 10.33
N PHE A 677 -0.09 5.33 9.44
CA PHE A 677 0.75 4.13 9.33
C PHE A 677 1.50 3.85 10.63
N GLN A 678 2.03 4.88 11.29
CA GLN A 678 2.72 4.79 12.57
C GLN A 678 1.77 4.61 13.78
N GLY A 679 0.47 4.43 13.53
CA GLY A 679 -0.52 4.03 14.53
C GLY A 679 -1.22 5.17 15.26
N TYR A 680 -1.17 6.40 14.74
CA TYR A 680 -2.12 7.45 15.13
C TYR A 680 -3.49 7.15 14.52
N THR A 681 -4.54 7.26 15.33
CA THR A 681 -5.91 7.19 14.84
C THR A 681 -6.36 8.52 14.26
N ARG A 682 -7.42 8.50 13.45
CA ARG A 682 -8.06 9.71 12.93
C ARG A 682 -8.48 10.69 14.04
N ASP A 683 -8.88 10.20 15.21
CA ASP A 683 -9.26 11.04 16.36
C ASP A 683 -8.05 11.63 17.11
N GLU A 684 -6.84 11.11 16.85
CA GLU A 684 -5.58 11.60 17.42
C GLU A 684 -4.83 12.53 16.47
N ILE A 685 -5.32 12.74 15.25
CA ILE A 685 -4.79 13.71 14.27
C ILE A 685 -5.82 14.82 14.09
N HIS A 686 -5.38 16.07 14.13
CA HIS A 686 -6.18 17.22 13.74
C HIS A 686 -5.56 17.88 12.50
N TYR A 687 -6.18 17.67 11.34
CA TYR A 687 -5.62 18.13 10.06
C TYR A 687 -6.30 19.43 9.60
N LEU A 688 -5.52 20.51 9.57
CA LEU A 688 -5.92 21.83 9.10
C LEU A 688 -5.50 22.02 7.64
N SER A 689 -6.48 22.11 6.73
CA SER A 689 -6.25 22.40 5.31
C SER A 689 -7.44 23.11 4.69
N SER A 690 -7.18 23.99 3.73
CA SER A 690 -8.23 24.64 2.92
C SER A 690 -8.91 23.70 1.91
N ASP A 691 -8.31 22.53 1.65
CA ASP A 691 -8.89 21.49 0.79
C ASP A 691 -9.62 20.45 1.62
N THR A 692 -10.92 20.66 1.83
CA THR A 692 -11.78 19.74 2.59
C THR A 692 -12.33 18.59 1.75
N THR A 693 -11.77 18.32 0.56
CA THR A 693 -12.25 17.28 -0.36
C THR A 693 -11.34 16.06 -0.43
N LEU A 694 -10.36 15.99 0.48
CA LEU A 694 -9.41 14.89 0.57
C LEU A 694 -10.03 13.67 1.26
N ASP A 695 -9.78 12.51 0.65
CA ASP A 695 -9.99 11.16 1.20
C ASP A 695 -8.60 10.50 1.25
N LEU A 696 -7.96 10.57 2.41
CA LEU A 696 -6.59 10.13 2.64
C LEU A 696 -6.51 8.70 3.16
N ASP A 697 -7.55 8.20 3.83
CA ASP A 697 -7.64 6.82 4.32
C ASP A 697 -8.31 5.85 3.32
N GLY A 698 -8.91 6.38 2.25
CA GLY A 698 -9.50 5.61 1.16
C GLY A 698 -10.86 5.00 1.50
N ASN A 699 -11.54 5.53 2.52
CA ASN A 699 -12.84 5.04 2.98
C ASN A 699 -14.03 5.57 2.13
N GLY A 700 -13.76 6.45 1.16
CA GLY A 700 -14.76 7.05 0.27
C GLY A 700 -15.52 8.24 0.88
N LEU A 701 -15.07 8.75 2.03
CA LEU A 701 -15.60 9.92 2.74
C LEU A 701 -14.52 11.02 2.78
N TYR A 702 -14.97 12.28 2.85
CA TYR A 702 -14.08 13.44 2.94
C TYR A 702 -13.98 13.93 4.39
N ASP A 703 -13.50 13.07 5.29
CA ASP A 703 -13.47 13.32 6.73
C ASP A 703 -12.06 13.33 7.36
N ASP A 704 -11.00 13.27 6.55
CA ASP A 704 -9.61 13.37 7.01
C ASP A 704 -9.13 14.79 7.29
N VAL A 705 -9.78 15.81 6.71
CA VAL A 705 -9.50 17.22 6.98
C VAL A 705 -10.54 17.76 7.94
N ASP A 706 -10.10 18.16 9.14
CA ASP A 706 -11.02 18.58 10.20
C ASP A 706 -11.54 20.00 9.98
N ILE A 707 -10.65 20.93 9.60
CA ILE A 707 -10.99 22.36 9.53
C ILE A 707 -10.00 23.16 8.67
N ASP A 708 -10.36 24.39 8.29
CA ASP A 708 -9.51 25.29 7.50
C ASP A 708 -8.28 25.79 8.30
N ALA A 709 -7.17 26.06 7.60
CA ALA A 709 -5.90 26.47 8.18
C ALA A 709 -5.87 27.97 8.54
N THR A 710 -6.55 28.33 9.64
CA THR A 710 -6.56 29.70 10.18
C THR A 710 -5.85 29.78 11.53
N LYS A 711 -5.43 30.98 11.94
CA LYS A 711 -4.84 31.20 13.27
C LYS A 711 -5.80 30.82 14.40
N GLU A 712 -7.08 31.16 14.26
CA GLU A 712 -8.10 30.84 15.25
C GLU A 712 -8.24 29.32 15.40
N ASN A 713 -8.33 28.59 14.28
CA ASN A 713 -8.46 27.14 14.30
C ASN A 713 -7.22 26.45 14.86
N LEU A 714 -6.01 26.91 14.50
CA LEU A 714 -4.77 26.37 15.07
C LEU A 714 -4.68 26.63 16.58
N SER A 715 -5.05 27.84 17.03
CA SER A 715 -5.12 28.17 18.45
C SER A 715 -6.08 27.23 19.19
N LEU A 716 -7.27 26.97 18.65
CA LEU A 716 -8.26 26.06 19.26
C LEU A 716 -7.80 24.60 19.21
N ALA A 717 -7.15 24.17 18.12
CA ALA A 717 -6.58 22.83 18.01
C ALA A 717 -5.55 22.58 19.12
N ILE A 718 -4.65 23.54 19.34
CA ILE A 718 -3.63 23.45 20.39
C ILE A 718 -4.27 23.56 21.77
N THR A 719 -5.01 24.64 22.03
CA THR A 719 -5.41 25.00 23.42
C THR A 719 -6.64 24.26 23.94
N ASP A 720 -7.54 23.82 23.06
CA ASP A 720 -8.77 23.11 23.43
C ASP A 720 -8.72 21.63 23.05
N TRP A 721 -8.55 21.30 21.77
CA TRP A 721 -8.60 19.91 21.28
C TRP A 721 -7.45 19.06 21.82
N ALA A 722 -6.22 19.59 21.88
CA ALA A 722 -5.05 18.90 22.41
C ALA A 722 -4.85 19.07 23.93
N SER A 723 -5.80 19.67 24.65
CA SER A 723 -5.64 20.03 26.07
C SER A 723 -5.43 18.84 27.03
N ASP A 724 -5.78 17.64 26.60
CA ASP A 724 -5.60 16.37 27.34
C ASP A 724 -4.38 15.56 26.89
N ALA A 725 -3.64 16.02 25.87
CA ALA A 725 -2.46 15.33 25.36
C ALA A 725 -1.31 15.34 26.38
N ASP A 726 -0.70 14.18 26.58
CA ASP A 726 0.58 14.04 27.30
C ASP A 726 1.76 14.42 26.38
N GLU A 727 1.61 14.10 25.09
CA GLU A 727 2.56 14.44 24.02
C GLU A 727 1.82 15.03 22.81
N LEU A 728 2.29 16.17 22.32
CA LEU A 728 1.72 16.85 21.16
C LEU A 728 2.77 17.03 20.06
N LEU A 729 2.48 16.52 18.87
CA LEU A 729 3.18 16.85 17.63
C LEU A 729 2.45 18.00 16.92
N VAL A 730 3.17 19.03 16.47
CA VAL A 730 2.67 20.10 15.61
C VAL A 730 3.56 20.16 14.38
N TYR A 731 3.02 19.83 13.22
CA TYR A 731 3.70 19.91 11.94
C TYR A 731 3.08 21.01 11.08
N ILE A 732 3.89 21.97 10.64
CA ILE A 732 3.46 23.10 9.81
C ILE A 732 4.40 23.27 8.61
N THR A 733 3.84 23.48 7.42
CA THR A 733 4.60 23.74 6.18
C THR A 733 3.83 24.68 5.26
N ASP A 734 4.55 25.56 4.54
CA ASP A 734 4.15 26.49 3.44
C ASP A 734 5.13 27.70 3.45
N HIS A 735 4.67 28.94 3.17
CA HIS A 735 5.51 30.15 3.17
C HIS A 735 5.90 30.56 4.59
N GLY A 736 7.18 30.88 4.77
CA GLY A 736 7.74 31.41 6.02
C GLY A 736 8.49 32.70 5.79
N GLY A 737 8.88 33.34 6.89
CA GLY A 737 9.77 34.48 6.91
C GLY A 737 10.28 34.74 8.32
N ASP A 738 10.99 35.84 8.53
CA ASP A 738 11.53 36.17 9.86
C ASP A 738 10.42 36.20 10.92
N SER A 739 10.49 35.26 11.86
CA SER A 739 9.56 35.06 12.98
C SER A 739 8.08 34.96 12.54
N SER A 740 7.82 34.56 11.30
CA SER A 740 6.48 34.54 10.71
C SER A 740 6.22 33.32 9.80
N PHE A 741 4.96 32.86 9.80
CA PHE A 741 4.47 31.78 8.94
C PHE A 741 3.12 32.18 8.32
N ARG A 742 2.95 31.92 7.02
CA ARG A 742 1.70 32.24 6.31
C ARG A 742 0.67 31.12 6.52
N MET A 743 -0.34 31.39 7.35
CA MET A 743 -1.44 30.45 7.59
C MET A 743 -2.41 30.39 6.40
N SER A 744 -2.72 31.56 5.82
CA SER A 744 -3.64 31.69 4.69
C SER A 744 -3.25 32.89 3.80
N GLN A 745 -4.03 33.22 2.77
CA GLN A 745 -3.80 34.39 1.92
C GLN A 745 -3.62 35.71 2.72
N THR A 746 -4.27 35.83 3.88
CA THR A 746 -4.30 37.07 4.65
C THR A 746 -3.78 36.96 6.07
N GLU A 747 -3.54 35.75 6.57
CA GLU A 747 -3.15 35.53 7.97
C GLU A 747 -1.68 35.11 8.12
N ILE A 748 -1.01 35.74 9.08
CA ILE A 748 0.37 35.44 9.47
C ILE A 748 0.39 35.00 10.93
N LEU A 749 0.87 33.77 11.17
CA LEU A 749 1.22 33.25 12.50
C LEU A 749 2.60 33.80 12.87
N SER A 750 2.73 34.40 14.07
CA SER A 750 4.03 34.78 14.62
C SER A 750 4.57 33.68 15.52
N ALA A 751 5.89 33.65 15.70
CA ALA A 751 6.53 32.76 16.67
C ALA A 751 6.01 32.99 18.11
N GLU A 752 5.72 34.25 18.48
CA GLU A 752 5.17 34.62 19.80
C GLU A 752 3.76 34.06 20.05
N ASP A 753 2.90 34.05 19.02
CA ASP A 753 1.55 33.51 19.14
C ASP A 753 1.62 31.98 19.35
N LEU A 754 2.43 31.29 18.55
CA LEU A 754 2.62 29.84 18.67
C LEU A 754 3.22 29.47 20.04
N ASP A 755 4.25 30.17 20.48
CA ASP A 755 4.87 29.97 21.79
C ASP A 755 3.84 30.11 22.92
N SER A 756 3.07 31.20 22.92
CA SER A 756 2.05 31.45 23.94
C SER A 756 0.99 30.35 24.01
N TRP A 757 0.62 29.71 22.90
CA TRP A 757 -0.35 28.62 22.89
C TRP A 757 0.24 27.31 23.40
N LEU A 758 1.48 27.00 23.00
CA LEU A 758 2.21 25.82 23.48
C LEU A 758 2.53 25.90 24.99
N ASP A 759 2.91 27.08 25.47
CA ASP A 759 3.13 27.36 26.89
C ASP A 759 1.87 27.14 27.73
N SER A 760 0.71 27.53 27.20
CA SER A 760 -0.58 27.36 27.87
C SER A 760 -0.88 25.88 28.15
N ILE A 761 -0.69 25.00 27.17
CA ILE A 761 -0.94 23.56 27.35
C ILE A 761 0.12 22.87 28.19
N GLN A 762 1.39 23.27 28.05
CA GLN A 762 2.48 22.72 28.84
C GLN A 762 2.41 23.15 30.31
N THR A 763 1.83 24.31 30.61
CA THR A 763 1.51 24.72 31.98
C THR A 763 0.42 23.84 32.61
N ASN A 764 -0.43 23.22 31.80
CA ASN A 764 -1.54 22.39 32.28
C ASN A 764 -1.13 20.92 32.48
N LYS A 765 -0.95 20.18 31.38
CA LYS A 765 -0.73 18.72 31.40
C LYS A 765 0.42 18.29 30.51
N THR A 766 0.47 18.75 29.27
CA THR A 766 1.38 18.25 28.24
C THR A 766 2.83 18.30 28.72
N GLU A 767 3.52 17.16 28.72
CA GLU A 767 4.89 17.04 29.20
C GLU A 767 5.89 17.28 28.06
N GLN A 768 5.50 16.89 26.85
CA GLN A 768 6.36 16.92 25.67
C GLN A 768 5.63 17.51 24.46
N VAL A 769 6.27 18.48 23.81
CA VAL A 769 5.81 19.05 22.54
C VAL A 769 6.90 18.85 21.48
N ILE A 770 6.50 18.50 20.27
CA ILE A 770 7.38 18.37 19.11
C ILE A 770 6.84 19.30 18.04
N VAL A 771 7.66 20.23 17.56
CA VAL A 771 7.33 21.14 16.46
C VAL A 771 8.21 20.79 15.27
N VAL A 772 7.61 20.44 14.15
CA VAL A 772 8.29 20.29 12.86
C VAL A 772 7.82 21.42 11.96
N TYR A 773 8.74 22.30 11.60
CA TYR A 773 8.46 23.50 10.82
C TYR A 773 9.26 23.52 9.52
N ASP A 774 8.58 23.29 8.40
CA ASP A 774 9.19 23.38 7.07
C ASP A 774 8.76 24.63 6.31
N ALA A 775 9.62 25.65 6.34
CA ALA A 775 9.45 26.87 5.56
C ALA A 775 10.77 27.67 5.46
N CYS A 776 10.75 28.70 4.62
CA CYS A 776 11.75 29.77 4.61
C CYS A 776 11.91 30.39 5.99
N GLN A 777 13.16 30.62 6.40
CA GLN A 777 13.54 31.21 7.69
C GLN A 777 12.94 30.50 8.93
N SER A 778 12.60 29.22 8.83
CA SER A 778 11.94 28.49 9.93
C SER A 778 12.79 28.47 11.22
N GLY A 779 14.11 28.55 11.09
CA GLY A 779 15.06 28.67 12.18
C GLY A 779 14.85 29.90 13.08
N SER A 780 14.19 30.94 12.58
CA SER A 780 13.87 32.16 13.35
C SER A 780 12.90 31.93 14.51
N PHE A 781 12.25 30.75 14.59
CA PHE A 781 11.33 30.41 15.68
C PHE A 781 12.04 29.80 16.90
N LEU A 782 13.27 29.29 16.77
CA LEU A 782 13.93 28.52 17.83
C LEU A 782 14.05 29.30 19.14
N ASP A 783 14.56 30.54 19.08
CA ASP A 783 14.79 31.34 20.28
C ASP A 783 13.49 31.75 21.00
N LYS A 784 12.36 31.77 20.28
CA LYS A 784 11.04 32.07 20.82
C LYS A 784 10.36 30.86 21.42
N LEU A 785 10.57 29.67 20.86
CA LEU A 785 9.90 28.44 21.28
C LEU A 785 10.59 27.74 22.47
N THR A 786 11.27 28.47 23.36
CA THR A 786 11.87 27.89 24.57
C THR A 786 10.77 27.41 25.54
N PRO A 787 10.75 26.15 25.99
CA PRO A 787 9.67 25.64 26.84
C PRO A 787 9.68 26.23 28.27
N PRO A 788 8.52 26.20 28.96
CA PRO A 788 8.45 26.53 30.38
C PRO A 788 9.36 25.63 31.22
N GLN A 789 9.82 26.14 32.37
CA GLN A 789 10.76 25.41 33.23
C GLN A 789 10.26 24.00 33.59
N GLY A 790 11.05 22.98 33.24
CA GLY A 790 10.77 21.58 33.54
C GLY A 790 9.95 20.84 32.48
N LYS A 791 9.56 21.51 31.39
CA LYS A 791 8.86 20.93 30.24
C LYS A 791 9.83 20.66 29.10
N LYS A 792 9.45 19.75 28.21
CA LYS A 792 10.27 19.36 27.06
C LYS A 792 9.64 19.88 25.77
N ARG A 793 10.42 20.52 24.93
CA ARG A 793 9.99 20.92 23.58
C ARG A 793 11.12 20.65 22.61
N VAL A 794 10.83 19.87 21.57
CA VAL A 794 11.74 19.64 20.45
C VAL A 794 11.27 20.51 19.30
N VAL A 795 12.14 21.33 18.73
CA VAL A 795 11.83 22.18 17.57
C VAL A 795 12.75 21.79 16.44
N ILE A 796 12.18 21.31 15.33
CA ILE A 796 12.88 21.00 14.09
C ILE A 796 12.47 22.05 13.07
N ALA A 797 13.44 22.78 12.53
CA ALA A 797 13.24 23.75 11.46
C ALA A 797 14.01 23.33 10.21
N SER A 798 13.36 23.41 9.05
CA SER A 798 13.95 22.96 7.78
C SER A 798 15.05 23.89 7.24
N SER A 799 15.12 25.14 7.70
CA SER A 799 16.12 26.12 7.28
C SER A 799 16.60 26.94 8.49
N SER A 800 17.81 27.49 8.42
CA SER A 800 18.31 28.41 9.44
C SER A 800 17.70 29.81 9.27
N GLU A 801 17.83 30.66 10.28
CA GLU A 801 17.48 32.08 10.16
C GLU A 801 18.18 32.72 8.94
N GLY A 802 17.43 33.51 8.16
CA GLY A 802 17.96 34.15 6.94
C GLY A 802 18.18 33.22 5.74
N GLN A 803 17.62 32.00 5.74
CA GLN A 803 17.74 31.05 4.63
C GLN A 803 16.40 30.70 3.99
N GLN A 804 16.43 30.41 2.69
CA GLN A 804 15.29 29.89 1.94
C GLN A 804 15.04 28.40 2.25
N ALA A 805 13.84 27.91 1.94
CA ALA A 805 13.52 26.49 1.91
C ALA A 805 13.31 26.00 0.46
N TYR A 806 13.70 24.76 0.20
CA TYR A 806 13.61 24.13 -1.10
C TYR A 806 12.41 23.17 -1.16
N PHE A 807 11.58 23.34 -2.18
CA PHE A 807 10.43 22.48 -2.50
C PHE A 807 10.49 22.08 -3.97
N THR A 808 11.67 21.63 -4.40
CA THR A 808 11.89 21.30 -5.82
C THR A 808 11.17 20.01 -6.21
N SER A 809 11.01 19.78 -7.52
CA SER A 809 10.30 18.61 -8.03
C SER A 809 8.88 18.49 -7.46
N HIS A 810 8.16 19.61 -7.40
CA HIS A 810 6.79 19.72 -6.84
C HIS A 810 6.69 19.28 -5.37
N GLY A 811 7.75 19.51 -4.57
CA GLY A 811 7.77 19.19 -3.14
C GLY A 811 8.32 17.80 -2.78
N SER A 812 8.49 16.90 -3.75
CA SER A 812 9.10 15.57 -3.49
C SER A 812 10.57 15.65 -3.07
N LEU A 813 11.27 16.73 -3.44
CA LEU A 813 12.58 17.09 -2.91
C LEU A 813 12.44 18.33 -2.02
N SER A 814 11.90 18.07 -0.83
CA SER A 814 11.77 19.02 0.27
C SER A 814 12.24 18.37 1.58
N PHE A 815 12.47 19.19 2.60
CA PHE A 815 12.78 18.68 3.93
C PHE A 815 11.66 17.76 4.44
N SER A 816 10.40 18.21 4.37
CA SER A 816 9.27 17.46 4.91
C SER A 816 9.07 16.12 4.23
N TYR A 817 9.12 16.05 2.90
CA TYR A 817 8.87 14.79 2.19
C TYR A 817 9.92 13.73 2.58
N ILE A 818 11.20 14.11 2.66
CA ILE A 818 12.29 13.23 3.05
C ILE A 818 12.18 12.84 4.55
N PHE A 819 11.88 13.81 5.41
CA PHE A 819 11.71 13.57 6.85
C PHE A 819 10.59 12.57 7.14
N TRP A 820 9.42 12.77 6.54
CA TRP A 820 8.30 11.84 6.68
C TRP A 820 8.61 10.47 6.07
N GLY A 821 9.44 10.41 5.02
CA GLY A 821 9.98 9.16 4.50
C GLY A 821 10.82 8.38 5.52
N PHE A 822 11.69 9.05 6.28
CA PHE A 822 12.46 8.39 7.35
C PHE A 822 11.56 7.95 8.52
N VAL A 823 10.57 8.77 8.89
CA VAL A 823 9.58 8.41 9.93
C VAL A 823 8.73 7.22 9.47
N MET A 824 8.32 7.16 8.21
CA MET A 824 7.62 6.01 7.61
C MET A 824 8.42 4.70 7.75
N ASN A 825 9.74 4.80 7.69
CA ASN A 825 10.67 3.68 7.88
C ASN A 825 11.04 3.41 9.35
N GLY A 826 10.24 3.91 10.29
CA GLY A 826 10.36 3.59 11.72
C GLY A 826 11.55 4.26 12.41
N MET A 827 12.22 5.23 11.78
CA MET A 827 13.33 5.95 12.42
C MET A 827 12.82 6.80 13.59
N ASN A 828 13.63 6.87 14.66
CA ASN A 828 13.40 7.83 15.72
C ASN A 828 13.57 9.28 15.21
N LEU A 829 13.04 10.23 15.97
CA LEU A 829 12.96 11.64 15.58
C LEU A 829 14.32 12.24 15.20
N PHE A 830 15.39 11.88 15.93
CA PHE A 830 16.72 12.40 15.67
C PHE A 830 17.35 11.78 14.41
N ASP A 831 17.22 10.47 14.23
CA ASP A 831 17.78 9.79 13.06
C ASP A 831 17.06 10.20 11.78
N ALA A 832 15.73 10.41 11.85
CA ALA A 832 14.95 10.99 10.75
C ALA A 832 15.42 12.42 10.42
N PHE A 833 15.62 13.27 11.43
CA PHE A 833 16.18 14.60 11.23
C PHE A 833 17.57 14.56 10.61
N LEU A 834 18.48 13.74 11.15
CA LEU A 834 19.86 13.65 10.69
C LEU A 834 19.95 13.13 9.25
N GLY A 835 19.14 12.10 8.93
CA GLY A 835 18.99 11.61 7.56
C GLY A 835 18.56 12.72 6.61
N THR A 836 17.50 13.44 6.95
CA THR A 836 17.01 14.55 6.14
C THR A 836 18.03 15.69 6.02
N LYS A 837 18.65 16.08 7.12
CA LYS A 837 19.68 17.13 7.16
C LYS A 837 20.83 16.79 6.21
N ASN A 838 21.34 15.57 6.30
CA ASN A 838 22.37 15.09 5.40
C ASN A 838 21.90 15.18 3.95
N SER A 839 20.71 14.68 3.60
CA SER A 839 20.18 14.77 2.23
C SER A 839 20.05 16.20 1.73
N ILE A 840 19.54 17.12 2.55
CA ILE A 840 19.33 18.53 2.20
C ILE A 840 20.66 19.27 2.04
N GLU A 841 21.57 19.20 3.01
CA GLU A 841 22.87 19.87 2.94
C GLU A 841 23.76 19.32 1.82
N TYR A 842 23.64 18.02 1.50
CA TYR A 842 24.35 17.43 0.38
C TYR A 842 23.83 17.94 -0.97
N THR A 843 22.56 18.31 -1.05
CA THR A 843 21.88 18.71 -2.30
C THR A 843 21.90 20.22 -2.52
N TYR A 844 21.69 21.01 -1.46
CA TYR A 844 21.50 22.45 -1.52
C TYR A 844 22.50 23.19 -0.64
N GLN A 845 23.28 24.09 -1.23
CA GLN A 845 24.34 24.81 -0.50
C GLN A 845 23.83 25.90 0.46
N SER A 846 22.55 26.27 0.39
CA SER A 846 21.98 27.43 1.11
C SER A 846 20.75 27.10 1.97
N GLN A 847 20.52 25.82 2.29
CA GLN A 847 19.52 25.40 3.28
C GLN A 847 20.21 24.51 4.32
N ASN A 848 20.20 24.94 5.57
CA ASN A 848 20.79 24.26 6.72
C ASN A 848 19.68 23.98 7.75
N PRO A 849 19.12 22.75 7.78
CA PRO A 849 18.16 22.35 8.80
C PRO A 849 18.75 22.40 10.21
N VAL A 850 17.95 22.78 11.18
CA VAL A 850 18.33 22.91 12.60
C VAL A 850 17.33 22.16 13.49
N ILE A 851 17.83 21.54 14.56
CA ILE A 851 17.02 20.96 15.63
C ILE A 851 17.43 21.60 16.95
N ASP A 852 16.47 21.89 17.83
CA ASP A 852 16.69 22.17 19.25
C ASP A 852 15.89 21.12 20.04
N ASP A 853 16.56 20.12 20.61
CA ASP A 853 15.93 19.07 21.42
C ASP A 853 16.19 19.21 22.92
N ASN A 854 16.94 20.25 23.32
CA ASN A 854 17.24 20.54 24.72
C ASN A 854 16.45 21.76 25.24
N GLY A 855 15.77 22.49 24.36
CA GLY A 855 14.87 23.59 24.65
C GLY A 855 15.62 24.82 25.15
N ASN A 856 16.79 25.14 24.60
CA ASN A 856 17.56 26.34 24.97
C ASN A 856 17.45 27.47 23.94
N GLY A 857 16.74 27.25 22.84
CA GLY A 857 16.54 28.22 21.76
C GLY A 857 17.69 28.31 20.76
N THR A 858 18.68 27.40 20.84
CA THR A 858 19.83 27.30 19.94
C THR A 858 19.84 25.91 19.31
N GLY A 859 20.00 25.84 17.99
CA GLY A 859 20.03 24.56 17.28
C GLY A 859 21.40 24.17 16.72
N ASN A 860 21.55 22.90 16.36
CA ASN A 860 22.77 22.23 15.90
C ASN A 860 23.97 22.26 16.88
N GLU A 861 23.76 22.21 18.19
CA GLU A 861 24.76 22.06 19.24
C GLU A 861 25.31 20.62 19.38
N ASP A 862 26.54 20.45 19.90
CA ASP A 862 27.21 19.15 20.06
C ASP A 862 26.46 18.15 20.97
N ASN A 863 25.55 18.63 21.82
CA ASN A 863 24.75 17.87 22.77
C ASN A 863 23.34 17.52 22.28
N GLU A 864 23.02 17.80 21.01
CA GLU A 864 21.71 17.48 20.46
C GLU A 864 21.52 15.99 20.16
N GLY A 865 20.26 15.57 20.27
CA GLY A 865 19.82 14.19 20.07
C GLY A 865 19.70 13.38 21.36
N GLU A 866 19.96 13.96 22.53
CA GLU A 866 19.73 13.27 23.83
C GLU A 866 18.25 12.98 24.07
N LEU A 867 17.36 13.92 23.70
CA LEU A 867 15.92 13.73 23.83
C LEU A 867 15.35 13.10 22.56
N ALA A 868 15.68 13.64 21.39
CA ALA A 868 15.05 13.24 20.13
C ALA A 868 15.32 11.79 19.72
N LYS A 869 16.45 11.17 20.10
CA LYS A 869 16.71 9.74 19.84
C LYS A 869 15.77 8.79 20.57
N ASN A 870 15.15 9.25 21.65
CA ASN A 870 14.23 8.46 22.46
C ASN A 870 12.76 8.69 22.08
N ILE A 871 12.50 9.42 20.98
CA ILE A 871 11.16 9.76 20.52
C ILE A 871 10.91 9.06 19.19
N ASN A 872 9.85 8.25 19.12
CA ASN A 872 9.29 7.78 17.86
C ASN A 872 7.96 8.52 17.62
N LEU A 873 7.78 9.08 16.43
CA LEU A 873 6.50 9.62 16.02
C LEU A 873 5.58 8.44 15.68
N GLY A 874 4.80 8.01 16.69
CA GLY A 874 3.93 6.84 16.65
C GLY A 874 4.61 5.59 17.22
N ARG A 875 4.52 4.46 16.52
CA ARG A 875 4.97 3.14 17.00
C ARG A 875 6.38 2.75 16.55
N GLY A 876 6.96 3.47 15.59
CA GLY A 876 8.25 3.10 15.00
C GLY A 876 8.16 1.86 14.10
N ILE A 877 7.00 1.67 13.45
CA ILE A 877 6.76 0.60 12.49
C ILE A 877 7.72 0.81 11.32
N ILE A 878 8.41 -0.26 10.92
CA ILE A 878 9.32 -0.24 9.78
C ILE A 878 8.49 -0.60 8.55
N SER A 879 8.42 0.31 7.57
CA SER A 879 7.84 0.01 6.25
C SER A 879 8.63 -1.11 5.60
N ALA A 880 7.96 -2.05 4.92
CA ALA A 880 8.57 -3.24 4.34
C ALA A 880 9.55 -2.95 3.18
N GLY A 881 9.64 -1.69 2.73
CA GLY A 881 10.52 -1.28 1.65
C GLY A 881 11.90 -0.86 2.16
N ASP A 882 12.95 -1.43 1.56
CA ASP A 882 14.32 -0.95 1.82
C ASP A 882 14.50 0.40 1.12
N MET A 883 15.29 1.32 1.71
CA MET A 883 15.58 2.59 1.03
C MET A 883 16.56 2.33 -0.14
N PRO A 884 16.32 2.90 -1.34
CA PRO A 884 17.23 2.77 -2.47
C PRO A 884 18.66 3.18 -2.14
N ASN A 885 19.63 2.38 -2.57
CA ASN A 885 21.03 2.68 -2.39
C ASN A 885 21.71 2.89 -3.75
N ILE A 886 22.20 4.10 -4.00
CA ILE A 886 23.02 4.42 -5.18
C ILE A 886 24.48 4.11 -4.85
N GLY A 887 25.05 3.06 -5.46
CA GLY A 887 26.42 2.67 -5.18
C GLY A 887 27.47 3.67 -5.67
N SER A 888 27.34 4.20 -6.89
CA SER A 888 28.25 5.24 -7.38
C SER A 888 27.65 6.10 -8.50
N VAL A 889 28.18 7.30 -8.67
CA VAL A 889 27.87 8.20 -9.79
C VAL A 889 29.11 8.53 -10.62
N SER A 890 28.91 9.08 -11.82
CA SER A 890 29.99 9.52 -12.71
C SER A 890 31.00 10.41 -11.97
N SER A 891 32.30 10.26 -12.22
CA SER A 891 33.33 11.14 -11.65
C SER A 891 33.17 12.59 -12.13
N MET A 892 33.77 13.56 -11.41
CA MET A 892 33.84 14.97 -11.83
C MET A 892 34.30 15.09 -13.29
N GLN A 893 33.59 15.89 -14.08
CA GLN A 893 33.90 16.17 -15.47
C GLN A 893 34.38 17.62 -15.66
N ILE A 894 35.23 17.85 -16.66
CA ILE A 894 35.74 19.18 -17.02
C ILE A 894 35.36 19.47 -18.46
N LEU A 895 34.58 20.52 -18.69
CA LEU A 895 34.21 21.03 -20.00
C LEU A 895 35.03 22.28 -20.32
N ASN A 896 35.45 22.42 -21.57
CA ASN A 896 36.20 23.56 -22.09
C ASN A 896 35.40 24.25 -23.21
N GLY A 897 34.13 24.54 -22.93
CA GLY A 897 33.19 25.20 -23.85
C GLY A 897 32.10 24.28 -24.41
N GLU A 898 32.21 22.97 -24.25
CA GLU A 898 31.11 22.05 -24.48
C GLU A 898 29.96 22.35 -23.53
N LYS A 899 28.70 22.34 -23.99
CA LYS A 899 27.54 22.62 -23.14
C LYS A 899 26.87 21.38 -22.57
N SER A 900 27.30 20.19 -22.99
CA SER A 900 26.69 18.94 -22.58
C SER A 900 27.68 18.01 -21.88
N ALA A 901 27.20 17.31 -20.85
CA ALA A 901 27.91 16.24 -20.17
C ALA A 901 26.93 15.13 -19.81
N SER A 902 27.44 13.90 -19.74
CA SER A 902 26.61 12.75 -19.38
C SER A 902 26.74 12.48 -17.89
N ILE A 903 25.60 12.28 -17.23
CA ILE A 903 25.51 11.90 -15.82
C ILE A 903 25.16 10.42 -15.78
N VAL A 904 25.89 9.66 -14.96
CA VAL A 904 25.73 8.21 -14.82
C VAL A 904 25.57 7.86 -13.36
N ALA A 905 24.71 6.91 -13.04
CA ALA A 905 24.59 6.25 -11.75
C ALA A 905 24.64 4.73 -11.93
N GLU A 906 25.33 4.04 -11.02
CA GLU A 906 25.63 2.61 -11.12
C GLU A 906 25.38 1.91 -9.78
N ASN A 907 25.12 0.60 -9.85
CA ASN A 907 24.86 -0.25 -8.68
C ASN A 907 23.74 0.31 -7.80
N ILE A 908 22.63 0.71 -8.42
CA ILE A 908 21.45 1.14 -7.68
C ILE A 908 20.71 -0.13 -7.25
N ILE A 909 20.72 -0.40 -5.95
CA ILE A 909 20.18 -1.63 -5.37
C ILE A 909 19.03 -1.26 -4.46
N ASP A 910 17.93 -1.97 -4.67
CA ASP A 910 16.71 -1.85 -3.90
C ASP A 910 15.89 -3.13 -4.09
N ALA A 911 15.32 -3.67 -3.01
CA ALA A 911 14.56 -4.93 -3.05
C ALA A 911 13.17 -4.74 -3.69
N ASP A 912 12.62 -3.54 -3.58
CA ASP A 912 11.28 -3.14 -4.03
C ASP A 912 11.31 -2.59 -5.46
N GLY A 913 12.51 -2.32 -5.97
CA GLY A 913 12.79 -1.96 -7.35
C GLY A 913 12.73 -0.46 -7.57
N ILE A 914 13.55 0.03 -8.50
CA ILE A 914 13.72 1.47 -8.74
C ILE A 914 12.72 1.99 -9.78
N VAL A 915 11.83 2.89 -9.37
CA VAL A 915 10.83 3.53 -10.25
C VAL A 915 11.39 4.74 -10.99
N ARG A 916 12.33 5.48 -10.37
CA ARG A 916 12.89 6.70 -10.95
C ARG A 916 14.33 6.92 -10.50
N VAL A 917 15.18 7.35 -11.42
CA VAL A 917 16.52 7.87 -11.12
C VAL A 917 16.66 9.20 -11.83
N TRP A 918 17.06 10.25 -11.12
CA TRP A 918 17.20 11.58 -11.70
C TRP A 918 18.33 12.36 -11.05
N ALA A 919 18.83 13.36 -11.77
CA ALA A 919 19.86 14.26 -11.29
C ALA A 919 19.30 15.68 -11.20
N VAL A 920 19.55 16.35 -10.07
CA VAL A 920 19.30 17.78 -9.87
C VAL A 920 20.62 18.52 -10.06
N ILE A 921 20.59 19.59 -10.85
CA ILE A 921 21.76 20.37 -11.25
C ILE A 921 21.65 21.77 -10.66
N THR A 922 22.64 22.18 -9.88
CA THR A 922 22.75 23.54 -9.32
C THR A 922 23.76 24.34 -10.15
N PRO A 923 23.32 25.36 -10.92
CA PRO A 923 24.21 26.19 -11.72
C PRO A 923 25.15 27.07 -10.87
N PRO A 924 26.36 27.42 -11.37
CA PRO A 924 27.32 28.26 -10.66
C PRO A 924 26.83 29.71 -10.43
N ASP A 925 25.88 30.17 -11.25
CA ASP A 925 25.24 31.49 -11.16
C ASP A 925 23.87 31.46 -10.48
N PHE A 926 23.46 30.33 -9.91
CA PHE A 926 22.26 30.28 -9.09
C PHE A 926 22.45 31.22 -7.89
N LYS A 927 21.60 32.26 -7.82
CA LYS A 927 21.61 33.26 -6.74
C LYS A 927 20.30 33.17 -5.98
N THR A 928 20.41 33.02 -4.67
CA THR A 928 19.30 33.22 -3.73
C THR A 928 19.12 34.73 -3.55
N VAL A 929 17.93 35.27 -3.84
CA VAL A 929 17.70 36.73 -3.89
C VAL A 929 16.94 37.24 -2.66
N ASP A 930 16.06 36.41 -2.11
CA ASP A 930 15.19 36.78 -0.99
C ASP A 930 15.03 35.58 -0.04
N PRO A 931 15.47 35.67 1.23
CA PRO A 931 15.36 34.57 2.18
C PRO A 931 13.92 34.13 2.47
N ASP A 932 12.91 34.95 2.17
CA ASP A 932 11.48 34.61 2.34
C ASP A 932 10.91 33.81 1.17
N GLU A 933 11.58 33.78 0.02
CA GLU A 933 11.06 33.15 -1.20
C GLU A 933 11.53 31.70 -1.33
N PRO A 934 10.62 30.70 -1.43
CA PRO A 934 11.00 29.30 -1.55
C PRO A 934 11.55 28.96 -2.94
N VAL A 935 12.44 27.98 -3.01
CA VAL A 935 12.99 27.48 -4.28
C VAL A 935 12.14 26.32 -4.79
N LEU A 936 11.36 26.56 -5.83
CA LEU A 936 10.40 25.58 -6.39
C LEU A 936 10.98 24.72 -7.52
N SER A 937 12.08 25.14 -8.14
CA SER A 937 12.71 24.37 -9.21
C SER A 937 14.18 24.66 -9.35
N LEU A 938 14.93 23.61 -9.68
CA LEU A 938 16.27 23.65 -10.23
C LEU A 938 16.26 22.82 -11.51
N PRO A 939 17.20 23.05 -12.45
CA PRO A 939 17.35 22.17 -13.59
C PRO A 939 17.53 20.71 -13.15
N SER A 940 16.77 19.80 -13.74
CA SER A 940 16.86 18.37 -13.46
C SER A 940 16.76 17.54 -14.73
N ILE A 941 17.33 16.35 -14.72
CA ILE A 941 17.16 15.35 -15.80
C ILE A 941 16.85 13.98 -15.22
N ASP A 942 15.98 13.23 -15.87
CA ASP A 942 15.83 11.79 -15.57
C ASP A 942 16.99 11.00 -16.22
N LEU A 943 17.50 10.01 -15.49
CA LEU A 943 18.52 9.08 -15.96
C LEU A 943 17.81 7.81 -16.42
N GLN A 944 17.97 7.44 -17.69
CA GLN A 944 17.34 6.24 -18.25
C GLN A 944 18.20 5.00 -17.99
N LYS A 945 17.55 3.88 -17.71
CA LYS A 945 18.24 2.60 -17.51
C LYS A 945 18.84 2.10 -18.83
N ASP A 946 20.14 1.81 -18.83
CA ASP A 946 20.93 1.27 -19.94
C ASP A 946 21.78 0.09 -19.40
N GLY A 947 21.21 -1.12 -19.41
CA GLY A 947 21.80 -2.28 -18.76
C GLY A 947 21.77 -2.18 -17.23
N GLU A 948 22.95 -2.30 -16.59
CA GLU A 948 23.13 -2.20 -15.13
C GLU A 948 23.37 -0.74 -14.64
N VAL A 949 23.32 0.24 -15.54
CA VAL A 949 23.59 1.65 -15.22
C VAL A 949 22.42 2.55 -15.63
N TYR A 950 22.27 3.68 -14.96
CA TYR A 950 21.31 4.73 -15.31
C TYR A 950 22.08 5.92 -15.87
N LYS A 951 21.65 6.43 -17.04
CA LYS A 951 22.38 7.47 -17.76
C LYS A 951 21.46 8.54 -18.34
N GLY A 952 21.91 9.79 -18.23
CA GLY A 952 21.27 10.96 -18.82
C GLY A 952 22.30 11.93 -19.38
N THR A 953 21.86 12.90 -20.18
CA THR A 953 22.71 13.98 -20.68
C THR A 953 22.05 15.32 -20.39
N TYR A 954 22.71 16.16 -19.62
CA TYR A 954 22.29 17.55 -19.44
C TYR A 954 23.02 18.42 -20.46
N GLY A 955 22.29 19.33 -21.10
CA GLY A 955 22.76 20.07 -22.28
C GLY A 955 23.03 21.56 -22.06
N ASP A 956 22.86 22.06 -20.83
CA ASP A 956 22.96 23.50 -20.53
C ASP A 956 24.02 23.84 -19.48
N PHE A 957 25.22 23.25 -19.63
CA PHE A 957 26.42 23.68 -18.92
C PHE A 957 27.01 24.94 -19.55
N SER A 958 26.20 25.98 -19.69
CA SER A 958 26.51 27.19 -20.45
C SER A 958 27.26 28.27 -19.67
N VAL A 959 27.38 28.15 -18.35
CA VAL A 959 27.93 29.16 -17.44
C VAL A 959 29.30 28.72 -16.90
N THR A 960 30.28 29.62 -16.84
CA THR A 960 31.63 29.29 -16.34
C THR A 960 31.61 29.06 -14.82
N GLY A 961 32.03 27.90 -14.36
CA GLY A 961 32.06 27.57 -12.93
C GLY A 961 31.85 26.09 -12.67
N THR A 962 31.61 25.73 -11.43
CA THR A 962 31.27 24.36 -11.03
C THR A 962 29.76 24.22 -10.91
N TYR A 963 29.19 23.32 -11.69
CA TYR A 963 27.83 22.84 -11.49
C TYR A 963 27.88 21.67 -10.50
N GLU A 964 27.15 21.79 -9.40
CA GLU A 964 26.96 20.69 -8.46
C GLU A 964 25.77 19.83 -8.90
N ILE A 965 25.90 18.52 -8.81
CA ILE A 965 24.92 17.56 -9.31
C ILE A 965 24.65 16.52 -8.23
N ALA A 966 23.42 16.47 -7.74
CA ALA A 966 22.93 15.44 -6.82
C ALA A 966 22.06 14.45 -7.58
N VAL A 967 22.35 13.16 -7.44
CA VAL A 967 21.60 12.07 -8.09
C VAL A 967 20.78 11.33 -7.04
N PHE A 968 19.51 11.12 -7.35
CA PHE A 968 18.54 10.42 -6.53
C PHE A 968 17.99 9.21 -7.27
N ALA A 969 17.59 8.22 -6.50
CA ALA A 969 16.77 7.09 -6.88
C ALA A 969 15.54 7.02 -5.97
N MET A 970 14.42 6.58 -6.52
CA MET A 970 13.17 6.34 -5.82
C MET A 970 12.72 4.91 -6.11
N ASP A 971 12.27 4.19 -5.09
CA ASP A 971 11.70 2.85 -5.24
C ASP A 971 10.22 2.87 -5.66
N THR A 972 9.62 1.69 -5.79
CA THR A 972 8.19 1.52 -6.05
C THR A 972 7.29 1.91 -4.87
N CYS A 973 7.83 2.04 -3.66
CA CYS A 973 7.13 2.49 -2.46
C CYS A 973 7.13 4.02 -2.30
N GLY A 974 7.86 4.75 -3.14
CA GLY A 974 8.01 6.21 -3.07
C GLY A 974 9.12 6.69 -2.13
N ILE A 975 9.94 5.79 -1.59
CA ILE A 975 11.09 6.10 -0.74
C ILE A 975 12.23 6.60 -1.62
N ILE A 976 12.83 7.74 -1.24
CA ILE A 976 13.94 8.37 -1.96
C ILE A 976 15.27 8.02 -1.27
N SER A 977 16.25 7.54 -2.04
CA SER A 977 17.64 7.31 -1.58
C SER A 977 18.29 8.54 -0.94
N PHE A 978 19.33 8.29 -0.14
CA PHE A 978 20.37 9.30 0.08
C PHE A 978 21.01 9.70 -1.27
N PRO A 979 21.17 11.01 -1.54
CA PRO A 979 21.75 11.46 -2.80
C PRO A 979 23.23 11.08 -2.94
N GLN A 980 23.66 10.83 -4.17
CA GLN A 980 25.08 10.73 -4.54
C GLN A 980 25.49 11.89 -5.42
N ASN A 981 26.66 12.48 -5.15
CA ASN A 981 27.09 13.73 -5.79
C ASN A 981 28.18 13.54 -6.84
N THR A 982 28.08 14.35 -7.88
CA THR A 982 29.14 14.60 -8.85
C THR A 982 29.15 16.09 -9.24
N SER A 983 30.10 16.49 -10.06
CA SER A 983 30.18 17.87 -10.53
C SER A 983 30.70 17.98 -11.95
N VAL A 984 30.30 19.08 -12.60
CA VAL A 984 30.77 19.46 -13.93
C VAL A 984 31.40 20.83 -13.85
N VAL A 985 32.70 20.91 -14.13
CA VAL A 985 33.45 22.18 -14.16
C VAL A 985 33.49 22.71 -15.59
N GLN A 986 32.76 23.79 -15.86
CA GLN A 986 32.79 24.51 -17.12
C GLN A 986 33.84 25.62 -17.10
N ARG A 987 34.86 25.52 -17.95
CA ARG A 987 35.96 26.50 -18.04
C ARG A 987 35.76 27.61 -19.06
N GLN A 988 34.89 27.41 -20.06
CA GLN A 988 34.68 28.36 -21.17
C GLN A 988 33.18 28.56 -21.48
N GLY A 989 32.40 28.91 -20.47
CA GLY A 989 30.98 29.30 -20.61
C GLY A 989 30.79 30.82 -20.69
N ALA A 990 29.53 31.25 -20.66
CA ALA A 990 29.16 32.61 -20.32
C ALA A 990 29.82 32.98 -18.98
N ALA A 991 30.36 34.19 -18.90
CA ALA A 991 30.91 34.67 -17.64
C ALA A 991 29.76 34.72 -16.63
N THR A 992 29.93 34.01 -15.52
CA THR A 992 29.16 34.29 -14.31
C THR A 992 29.38 35.75 -13.95
N ASP A 993 28.32 36.49 -13.63
CA ASP A 993 28.44 37.70 -12.82
C ASP A 993 28.83 37.32 -11.38
N THR A 994 29.88 36.50 -11.23
CA THR A 994 30.51 36.24 -9.95
C THR A 994 31.36 37.46 -9.62
N PRO A 995 31.13 38.08 -8.45
CA PRO A 995 32.07 39.03 -7.90
C PRO A 995 33.47 38.38 -7.84
N PRO A 996 34.54 39.17 -8.02
CA PRO A 996 35.88 38.66 -7.78
C PRO A 996 35.98 38.11 -6.35
N ALA A 997 36.72 37.02 -6.16
CA ALA A 997 36.97 36.47 -4.83
C ALA A 997 37.43 37.57 -3.86
N ALA A 998 36.92 37.51 -2.62
CA ALA A 998 37.25 38.46 -1.56
C ALA A 998 38.77 38.67 -1.49
N PRO A 999 39.27 39.91 -1.64
CA PRO A 999 40.69 40.15 -1.60
C PRO A 999 41.24 39.92 -0.18
N VAL A 1000 42.24 39.05 -0.03
CA VAL A 1000 42.86 38.75 1.26
C VAL A 1000 43.68 39.95 1.70
N LEU A 1001 43.33 40.56 2.84
CA LEU A 1001 44.04 41.71 3.40
C LEU A 1001 45.26 41.27 4.21
N SER A 1002 46.32 42.05 4.09
CA SER A 1002 47.50 42.01 4.96
C SER A 1002 47.84 43.43 5.40
N THR A 1003 48.21 43.59 6.66
CA THR A 1003 48.54 44.89 7.23
C THR A 1003 49.96 44.90 7.77
N MET A 1004 50.69 45.97 7.45
CA MET A 1004 52.02 46.26 7.96
C MET A 1004 51.97 47.65 8.59
N MET A 1005 52.34 47.73 9.86
CA MET A 1005 52.35 48.98 10.62
C MET A 1005 53.79 49.32 11.02
N ASP A 1006 54.19 50.57 10.81
CA ASP A 1006 55.37 51.16 11.44
C ASP A 1006 54.98 52.37 12.32
N ASN A 1007 55.97 53.02 12.94
CA ASN A 1007 55.72 54.11 13.89
C ASN A 1007 55.11 55.37 13.24
N THR A 1008 55.00 55.43 11.92
CA THR A 1008 54.61 56.62 11.15
C THR A 1008 53.50 56.35 10.15
N SER A 1009 53.24 55.10 9.76
CA SER A 1009 52.28 54.75 8.73
C SER A 1009 51.70 53.34 8.89
N VAL A 1010 50.54 53.12 8.28
CA VAL A 1010 49.96 51.80 8.05
C VAL A 1010 49.83 51.55 6.56
N THR A 1011 50.41 50.44 6.12
CA THR A 1011 50.25 49.91 4.77
C THR A 1011 49.25 48.77 4.81
N ILE A 1012 48.23 48.88 3.97
CA ILE A 1012 47.24 47.83 3.72
C ILE A 1012 47.46 47.31 2.31
N SER A 1013 47.73 46.02 2.19
CA SER A 1013 47.90 45.32 0.91
C SER A 1013 46.88 44.21 0.77
N TRP A 1014 46.43 43.95 -0.46
CA TRP A 1014 45.49 42.89 -0.72
C TRP A 1014 45.83 42.04 -1.94
N SER A 1015 45.32 40.80 -1.97
CA SER A 1015 45.47 39.92 -3.13
C SER A 1015 44.68 40.45 -4.33
N ILE A 1016 45.32 40.51 -5.50
CA ILE A 1016 44.66 40.86 -6.76
C ILE A 1016 43.96 39.62 -7.32
N SER A 1017 42.64 39.70 -7.50
CA SER A 1017 41.90 38.74 -8.33
C SER A 1017 42.10 39.04 -9.81
N ASN A 1018 42.38 37.99 -10.59
CA ASN A 1018 42.47 38.06 -12.06
C ASN A 1018 41.11 38.33 -12.72
N SER A 1019 40.00 38.20 -11.98
CA SER A 1019 38.65 38.45 -12.48
C SER A 1019 38.12 39.85 -12.16
N ALA A 1020 38.86 40.71 -11.44
CA ALA A 1020 38.43 42.06 -11.07
C ALA A 1020 38.83 43.11 -12.11
N THR A 1021 37.95 44.08 -12.41
CA THR A 1021 38.26 45.25 -13.25
C THR A 1021 38.76 46.47 -12.46
N GLY A 1022 38.59 46.47 -11.14
CA GLY A 1022 39.12 47.46 -10.21
C GLY A 1022 38.76 47.19 -8.75
N TYR A 1023 39.30 48.00 -7.84
CA TYR A 1023 39.07 47.92 -6.39
C TYR A 1023 38.57 49.26 -5.85
N GLU A 1024 37.68 49.22 -4.87
CA GLU A 1024 37.17 50.40 -4.16
C GLU A 1024 37.46 50.24 -2.66
N LEU A 1025 38.01 51.28 -2.03
CA LEU A 1025 38.33 51.30 -0.61
C LEU A 1025 37.29 52.14 0.15
N PHE A 1026 36.72 51.56 1.21
CA PHE A 1026 35.84 52.25 2.16
C PHE A 1026 36.59 52.52 3.46
N TYR A 1027 36.36 53.69 4.05
CA TYR A 1027 36.91 54.02 5.37
C TYR A 1027 35.91 54.79 6.25
N ALA A 1028 35.93 54.48 7.55
CA ALA A 1028 35.12 55.13 8.58
C ALA A 1028 35.93 55.27 9.89
N PRO A 1029 35.73 56.32 10.70
CA PRO A 1029 36.36 56.46 12.01
C PRO A 1029 35.67 55.54 13.02
N TYR A 1030 36.46 54.91 13.90
CA TYR A 1030 35.94 54.08 14.97
C TYR A 1030 35.66 54.91 16.24
N PRO A 1031 34.52 54.74 16.95
CA PRO A 1031 33.42 53.80 16.71
C PRO A 1031 32.22 54.51 16.07
N GLY A 1032 32.14 54.51 14.73
CA GLY A 1032 31.00 55.05 14.00
C GLY A 1032 30.73 54.23 12.74
N ALA A 1033 29.48 53.82 12.53
CA ALA A 1033 29.06 52.95 11.43
C ALA A 1033 28.79 53.69 10.10
N GLU A 1034 28.96 55.02 10.06
CA GLU A 1034 28.76 55.81 8.85
C GLU A 1034 30.07 55.95 8.05
N THR A 1035 30.08 55.35 6.86
CA THR A 1035 31.15 55.49 5.87
C THR A 1035 31.40 56.97 5.53
N ILE A 1036 32.62 57.48 5.76
CA ILE A 1036 32.97 58.87 5.44
C ILE A 1036 33.16 59.08 3.94
N GLY A 1037 33.66 58.06 3.23
CA GLY A 1037 33.82 58.10 1.79
C GLY A 1037 34.37 56.80 1.22
N SER A 1038 34.31 56.68 -0.10
CA SER A 1038 34.95 55.63 -0.86
C SER A 1038 35.99 56.21 -1.83
N ILE A 1039 37.01 55.43 -2.15
CA ILE A 1039 38.04 55.78 -3.13
C ILE A 1039 38.14 54.64 -4.14
N ASP A 1040 37.92 54.93 -5.42
CA ASP A 1040 38.23 54.00 -6.51
C ASP A 1040 39.75 53.94 -6.69
N MET A 1041 40.29 52.74 -6.46
CA MET A 1041 41.72 52.43 -6.49
C MET A 1041 42.15 51.85 -7.85
N GLY A 1042 41.22 51.58 -8.77
CA GLY A 1042 41.52 50.89 -10.03
C GLY A 1042 42.24 49.55 -9.76
N ASN A 1043 43.39 49.30 -10.40
CA ASN A 1043 44.18 48.07 -10.22
C ASN A 1043 45.27 48.16 -9.13
N VAL A 1044 45.24 49.19 -8.28
CA VAL A 1044 46.19 49.32 -7.18
C VAL A 1044 45.84 48.30 -6.10
N SER A 1045 46.83 47.59 -5.57
CA SER A 1045 46.65 46.52 -4.57
C SER A 1045 47.28 46.82 -3.21
N THR A 1046 47.71 48.06 -3.00
CA THR A 1046 48.36 48.50 -1.77
C THR A 1046 48.12 50.00 -1.58
N ILE A 1047 47.78 50.41 -0.36
CA ILE A 1047 47.67 51.82 0.05
C ILE A 1047 48.40 52.02 1.38
N SER A 1048 48.97 53.20 1.58
CA SER A 1048 49.61 53.59 2.85
C SER A 1048 49.02 54.87 3.38
N PHE A 1049 48.74 54.91 4.68
CA PHE A 1049 48.24 56.06 5.41
C PHE A 1049 49.26 56.51 6.44
N ASP A 1050 49.51 57.81 6.55
CA ASP A 1050 50.28 58.35 7.66
C ASP A 1050 49.43 58.29 8.95
N LEU A 1051 50.01 57.79 10.03
CA LEU A 1051 49.32 57.67 11.31
C LEU A 1051 49.18 59.03 11.98
N ILE A 1052 47.94 59.43 12.23
CA ILE A 1052 47.61 60.60 13.05
C ILE A 1052 47.30 60.10 14.47
N LYS A 1053 48.03 60.60 15.45
CA LYS A 1053 47.98 60.13 16.84
C LYS A 1053 46.57 60.28 17.44
N GLY A 1054 45.93 59.17 17.81
CA GLY A 1054 44.68 59.12 18.58
C GLY A 1054 43.37 58.94 17.81
N LEU A 1055 43.42 58.49 16.54
CA LEU A 1055 42.24 58.20 15.72
C LEU A 1055 42.30 56.76 15.21
N GLY A 1056 41.29 55.95 15.54
CA GLY A 1056 41.11 54.60 14.99
C GLY A 1056 40.20 54.63 13.76
N PHE A 1057 40.47 53.75 12.79
CA PHE A 1057 39.69 53.66 11.54
C PHE A 1057 39.31 52.22 11.22
N TYR A 1058 38.12 52.08 10.65
CA TYR A 1058 37.63 50.90 9.93
C TYR A 1058 37.98 51.05 8.45
N VAL A 1059 38.54 50.01 7.86
CA VAL A 1059 38.86 49.97 6.43
C VAL A 1059 38.33 48.67 5.83
N ALA A 1060 37.67 48.76 4.67
CA ALA A 1060 37.23 47.63 3.87
C ALA A 1060 37.61 47.84 2.39
N VAL A 1061 37.92 46.76 1.67
CA VAL A 1061 38.25 46.78 0.24
C VAL A 1061 37.23 45.94 -0.51
N ARG A 1062 36.68 46.50 -1.58
CA ARG A 1062 35.74 45.85 -2.51
C ARG A 1062 36.44 45.65 -3.85
N ALA A 1063 36.27 44.48 -4.46
CA ALA A 1063 36.61 44.26 -5.87
C ALA A 1063 35.35 44.40 -6.73
N TYR A 1064 35.44 45.00 -7.93
CA TYR A 1064 34.27 45.20 -8.80
C TYR A 1064 34.53 44.88 -10.28
N ASN A 1065 33.44 44.54 -10.99
CA ASN A 1065 33.40 44.24 -12.41
C ASN A 1065 32.38 45.13 -13.13
N GLY A 1066 32.85 46.26 -13.67
CA GLY A 1066 31.99 47.22 -14.36
C GLY A 1066 30.94 47.91 -13.45
N ALA A 1067 30.16 48.81 -14.03
CA ALA A 1067 29.19 49.62 -13.31
C ALA A 1067 27.89 48.85 -13.05
N GLY A 1068 27.76 48.19 -11.88
CA GLY A 1068 26.44 47.75 -11.41
C GLY A 1068 26.34 46.58 -10.42
N SER A 1069 27.39 45.79 -10.13
CA SER A 1069 27.25 44.62 -9.25
C SER A 1069 27.61 44.94 -7.78
N SER A 1070 26.64 44.83 -6.87
CA SER A 1070 26.79 45.01 -5.42
C SER A 1070 26.51 43.71 -4.67
N GLU A 1071 27.53 43.14 -4.03
CA GLU A 1071 27.46 42.61 -2.66
C GLU A 1071 28.85 42.33 -2.07
N LEU A 1072 28.92 42.33 -0.73
CA LEU A 1072 30.10 42.63 0.10
C LEU A 1072 30.89 41.37 0.46
N SER A 1073 32.22 41.41 0.27
CA SER A 1073 33.14 40.62 1.08
C SER A 1073 33.94 41.55 1.99
N ASN A 1074 33.43 41.77 3.20
CA ASN A 1074 34.09 42.63 4.17
C ASN A 1074 35.17 41.84 4.92
N ILE A 1075 36.42 42.29 4.82
CA ILE A 1075 37.44 41.98 5.84
C ILE A 1075 37.72 43.29 6.57
N SER A 1076 37.43 43.31 7.87
CA SER A 1076 37.59 44.47 8.74
C SER A 1076 38.96 44.44 9.41
N VAL A 1077 39.76 45.50 9.26
CA VAL A 1077 40.93 45.72 10.12
C VAL A 1077 40.68 46.93 11.00
N ILE A 1078 40.62 46.70 12.31
CA ILE A 1078 40.61 47.78 13.31
C ILE A 1078 42.06 48.21 13.52
N ILE A 1079 42.39 49.41 13.07
CA ILE A 1079 43.68 50.05 13.35
C ILE A 1079 43.44 51.01 14.52
N MET A 1080 44.04 50.72 15.68
CA MET A 1080 44.04 51.59 16.86
C MET A 1080 45.34 52.37 17.01
#